data_AF-A0A963G8L2-F1
#
_entry.id   AF-A0A963G8L2-F1
#
_cell.length_a   1.000
_cell.length_b   1.000
_cell.length_c   1.000
_cell.angle_alpha   90.00
_cell.angle_beta   90.00
_cell.angle_gamma   90.00
#
_symmetry.space_group_name_H-M   'P 1'
#
loop_
_entity.id
_entity.type
_entity.pdbx_description
1 polymer ?
#
loop_
_entity_poly.entity_id
_entity_poly.type
_entity_poly.pdbx_seq_one_letter_code
_entity_poly.pdbx_strand_id
1 'polypeptide(L)'
;MSQQQPLPVWSQIKALQPRLRSHTRWHRIGYRERDWFLLQDRATGRHYHFTEPAYLLLKRLDGRTSIEQALASVSEHRIVAPQRQQEAVDLLLRLQSADLLIHRDRDDSARLYSQWRKHRVKSRLAAIMRPLAVRLPLFDPTPLLDRVLPLARPLFHWSALLLWAVLVGLAAMLGLQHTEALAAHAGARFLDPANLLLLWIAYPLVKGAHELGHALTIQRWGGKVQELGLMLLVFVPVPYVEASAATTFPSKSRRILVGAAGIMVELLLASLALLIWISVEPGWVRDLAFDITVIGGVSALLFNGNPLLRFDGYYVFCDLLEIPNLASRSQRYYAYLGKRYLLGVPGSVSPVLARGERGWFLSYGAAAFAYRISLSLTIALYVAEKFFMIGTLLAIWVIISQLLLPLLRLLRFLFAAGELQGRRGRALMLASALSSGLAALLLLVPLPSNTLAEGVVRMPESAIIRAAEAGEVVELLRRDGDEVKPGDPLIRLHEPKLTSEAAILQARAQELHARIERERMQDRVEAAIQLEQLAEVEDELEALNRRLAALTLTSPALGELELIRPADLPGRYLEKGSVLGLVHGGGNAVASVVIPQADAGLVRSDTRALSARFPGQPESESRVQLVADVPSGSYLLPSPALGSLAGGRIRVDTRDEQGVTALEPIFQYDIRLPEKDFPHIPGARIQVRFEHSPETLASRWYRSLRQLLLARLGS
;
A
#
# COMPACT_ATOMS: atom_id res chain seq x y z
N MET A 1 -32.24 -45.35 -28.73
CA MET A 1 -31.72 -46.02 -27.51
C MET A 1 -30.26 -46.36 -27.74
N SER A 2 -29.35 -45.50 -27.31
CA SER A 2 -27.89 -45.73 -27.44
C SER A 2 -27.44 -46.58 -26.25
N GLN A 3 -27.11 -47.85 -26.48
CA GLN A 3 -26.42 -48.69 -25.49
C GLN A 3 -25.05 -48.07 -25.22
N GLN A 4 -24.93 -47.34 -24.11
CA GLN A 4 -23.66 -46.80 -23.64
C GLN A 4 -22.80 -47.96 -23.12
N GLN A 5 -21.73 -48.28 -23.85
CA GLN A 5 -20.73 -49.26 -23.44
C GLN A 5 -20.15 -48.89 -22.06
N PRO A 6 -19.89 -49.87 -21.17
CA PRO A 6 -19.24 -49.61 -19.90
C PRO A 6 -17.83 -49.04 -20.12
N LEU A 7 -17.43 -48.11 -19.26
CA LEU A 7 -16.10 -47.49 -19.31
C LEU A 7 -15.00 -48.58 -19.28
N PRO A 8 -13.93 -48.47 -20.08
CA PRO A 8 -12.85 -49.47 -20.13
C PRO A 8 -12.22 -49.77 -18.76
N VAL A 9 -12.17 -48.76 -17.88
CA VAL A 9 -11.65 -48.88 -16.51
C VAL A 9 -12.65 -49.59 -15.59
N TRP A 10 -13.96 -49.41 -15.79
CA TRP A 10 -14.99 -50.06 -14.97
C TRP A 10 -14.96 -51.58 -15.11
N SER A 11 -14.80 -52.09 -16.34
CA SER A 11 -14.68 -53.53 -16.59
C SER A 11 -13.48 -54.16 -15.88
N GLN A 12 -12.41 -53.40 -15.62
CA GLN A 12 -11.20 -53.87 -14.95
C GLN A 12 -11.34 -53.85 -13.42
N ILE A 13 -12.07 -52.87 -12.86
CA ILE A 13 -12.16 -52.71 -11.41
C ILE A 13 -13.40 -53.34 -10.78
N LYS A 14 -14.47 -53.61 -11.55
CA LYS A 14 -15.77 -54.04 -11.01
C LYS A 14 -15.72 -55.28 -10.12
N ALA A 15 -14.79 -56.20 -10.40
CA ALA A 15 -14.60 -57.45 -9.68
C ALA A 15 -13.69 -57.33 -8.44
N LEU A 16 -12.98 -56.20 -8.28
CA LEU A 16 -12.07 -56.03 -7.14
C LEU A 16 -12.86 -55.97 -5.83
N GLN A 17 -12.25 -56.51 -4.78
CA GLN A 17 -12.76 -56.53 -3.41
C GLN A 17 -11.86 -55.67 -2.51
N PRO A 18 -11.87 -54.34 -2.65
CA PRO A 18 -11.05 -53.48 -1.82
C PRO A 18 -11.62 -53.42 -0.39
N ARG A 19 -10.73 -53.16 0.56
CA ARG A 19 -11.06 -52.92 1.97
C ARG A 19 -10.46 -51.59 2.43
N LEU A 20 -11.20 -50.82 3.23
CA LEU A 20 -10.64 -49.65 3.92
C LEU A 20 -9.56 -50.06 4.93
N ARG A 21 -8.49 -49.28 5.04
CA ARG A 21 -7.42 -49.52 6.03
C ARG A 21 -7.97 -49.47 7.47
N SER A 22 -7.43 -50.33 8.34
CA SER A 22 -7.88 -50.50 9.72
C SER A 22 -7.67 -49.27 10.63
N HIS A 23 -6.75 -48.38 10.27
CA HIS A 23 -6.52 -47.12 10.99
C HIS A 23 -7.48 -46.00 10.59
N THR A 24 -8.51 -46.28 9.78
CA THR A 24 -9.52 -45.30 9.43
C THR A 24 -10.71 -45.34 10.41
N ARG A 25 -11.24 -44.17 10.79
CA ARG A 25 -12.41 -44.05 11.67
C ARG A 25 -13.46 -43.13 11.06
N TRP A 26 -14.71 -43.55 11.14
CA TRP A 26 -15.86 -42.75 10.69
C TRP A 26 -16.40 -41.89 11.83
N HIS A 27 -16.71 -40.63 11.53
CA HIS A 27 -17.47 -39.73 12.38
C HIS A 27 -18.66 -39.16 11.58
N ARG A 28 -19.84 -39.10 12.21
CA ARG A 28 -21.03 -38.48 11.61
C ARG A 28 -21.13 -37.03 12.07
N ILE A 29 -21.28 -36.11 11.13
CA ILE A 29 -21.37 -34.67 11.37
C ILE A 29 -22.58 -34.13 10.62
N GLY A 30 -23.49 -33.45 11.30
CA GLY A 30 -24.60 -32.75 10.65
C GLY A 30 -24.16 -31.37 10.16
N TYR A 31 -24.40 -31.06 8.88
CA TYR A 31 -24.30 -29.70 8.33
C TYR A 31 -25.62 -29.35 7.63
N ARG A 32 -26.28 -28.25 8.03
CA ARG A 32 -27.54 -27.75 7.44
C ARG A 32 -28.59 -28.85 7.20
N GLU A 33 -28.90 -29.62 8.25
CA GLU A 33 -29.89 -30.72 8.23
C GLU A 33 -29.55 -31.91 7.32
N ARG A 34 -28.32 -32.00 6.82
CA ARG A 34 -27.81 -33.16 6.08
C ARG A 34 -26.64 -33.80 6.79
N ASP A 35 -26.61 -35.12 6.77
CA ASP A 35 -25.51 -35.89 7.33
C ASP A 35 -24.31 -35.91 6.38
N TRP A 36 -23.17 -35.50 6.93
CA TRP A 36 -21.86 -35.68 6.36
C TRP A 36 -21.10 -36.73 7.16
N PHE A 37 -20.31 -37.52 6.46
CA PHE A 37 -19.50 -38.58 7.05
C PHE A 37 -18.02 -38.23 6.87
N LEU A 38 -17.33 -38.02 7.99
CA LEU A 38 -15.91 -37.72 8.03
C LEU A 38 -15.13 -39.02 8.21
N LEU A 39 -14.25 -39.33 7.25
CA LEU A 39 -13.26 -40.39 7.40
C LEU A 39 -11.95 -39.78 7.90
N GLN A 40 -11.55 -40.17 9.11
CA GLN A 40 -10.28 -39.81 9.71
C GLN A 40 -9.26 -40.92 9.45
N ASP A 41 -8.14 -40.57 8.82
CA ASP A 41 -6.95 -41.43 8.76
C ASP A 41 -6.10 -41.16 10.01
N ARG A 42 -6.04 -42.13 10.93
CA ARG A 42 -5.27 -42.00 12.19
C ARG A 42 -3.76 -42.07 11.99
N ALA A 43 -3.28 -42.56 10.84
CA ALA A 43 -1.85 -42.63 10.55
C ALA A 43 -1.32 -41.30 9.98
N THR A 44 -2.12 -40.58 9.19
CA THR A 44 -1.71 -39.31 8.57
C THR A 44 -2.37 -38.06 9.16
N GLY A 45 -3.36 -38.23 10.05
CA GLY A 45 -4.16 -37.13 10.60
C GLY A 45 -5.13 -36.49 9.60
N ARG A 46 -5.20 -36.99 8.36
CA ARG A 46 -6.01 -36.40 7.30
C ARG A 46 -7.49 -36.75 7.46
N HIS A 47 -8.32 -35.78 7.09
CA HIS A 47 -9.77 -35.89 7.16
C HIS A 47 -10.41 -35.74 5.78
N TYR A 48 -11.33 -36.64 5.46
CA TYR A 48 -12.03 -36.66 4.17
C TYR A 48 -13.54 -36.60 4.41
N HIS A 49 -14.20 -35.65 3.76
CA HIS A 49 -15.64 -35.45 3.89
C HIS A 49 -16.38 -36.20 2.77
N PHE A 50 -17.34 -37.04 3.16
CA PHE A 50 -18.16 -37.82 2.26
C PHE A 50 -19.65 -37.52 2.46
N THR A 51 -20.39 -37.55 1.35
CA THR A 51 -21.85 -37.55 1.35
C THR A 51 -22.38 -38.93 1.76
N GLU A 52 -23.61 -38.99 2.24
CA GLU A 52 -24.26 -40.25 2.64
C GLU A 52 -24.17 -41.39 1.62
N PRO A 53 -24.44 -41.20 0.31
CA PRO A 53 -24.31 -42.29 -0.66
C PRO A 53 -22.87 -42.82 -0.80
N ALA A 54 -21.88 -41.93 -0.71
CA ALA A 54 -20.47 -42.31 -0.76
C ALA A 54 -20.08 -43.07 0.51
N TYR A 55 -20.55 -42.65 1.68
CA TYR A 55 -20.33 -43.37 2.93
C TYR A 55 -20.93 -44.79 2.90
N LEU A 56 -22.17 -44.94 2.44
CA LEU A 56 -22.82 -46.26 2.35
C LEU A 56 -22.07 -47.21 1.42
N LEU A 57 -21.58 -46.70 0.27
CA LEU A 57 -20.75 -47.46 -0.65
C LEU A 57 -19.46 -47.92 0.03
N LEU A 58 -18.75 -46.99 0.69
CA LEU A 58 -17.46 -47.26 1.32
C LEU A 58 -17.56 -48.19 2.53
N LYS A 59 -18.68 -48.15 3.27
CA LYS A 59 -18.94 -49.07 4.38
C LYS A 59 -19.11 -50.52 3.91
N ARG A 60 -19.52 -50.74 2.65
CA ARG A 60 -19.64 -52.07 2.04
C ARG A 60 -18.31 -52.62 1.49
N LEU A 61 -17.27 -51.79 1.44
CA LEU A 61 -15.92 -52.21 1.04
C LEU A 61 -15.18 -52.88 2.21
N ASP A 62 -15.58 -54.11 2.50
CA ASP A 62 -15.07 -54.94 3.59
C ASP A 62 -13.97 -55.93 3.18
N GLY A 63 -13.61 -55.95 1.89
CA GLY A 63 -12.68 -56.92 1.30
C GLY A 63 -13.30 -58.27 0.95
N ARG A 64 -14.63 -58.40 1.03
CA ARG A 64 -15.39 -59.57 0.60
C ARG A 64 -16.40 -59.22 -0.49
N THR A 65 -16.97 -58.02 -0.43
CA THR A 65 -17.94 -57.50 -1.39
C THR A 65 -17.21 -56.92 -2.61
N SER A 66 -17.64 -57.27 -3.83
CA SER A 66 -17.08 -56.63 -5.04
C SER A 66 -17.58 -55.19 -5.19
N ILE A 67 -16.83 -54.34 -5.90
CA ILE A 67 -17.25 -52.96 -6.16
C ILE A 67 -18.61 -52.91 -6.87
N GLU A 68 -18.87 -53.83 -7.79
CA GLU A 68 -20.17 -53.95 -8.47
C GLU A 68 -21.31 -54.26 -7.50
N GLN A 69 -21.11 -55.21 -6.58
CA GLN A 69 -22.10 -55.58 -5.56
C GLN A 69 -22.32 -54.44 -4.55
N ALA A 70 -21.23 -53.78 -4.13
CA ALA A 70 -21.30 -52.64 -3.23
C ALA A 70 -22.08 -51.48 -3.88
N LEU A 71 -21.82 -51.18 -5.14
CA LEU A 71 -22.51 -50.12 -5.87
C LEU A 71 -23.99 -50.47 -6.13
N ALA A 72 -24.28 -51.72 -6.49
CA ALA A 72 -25.64 -52.22 -6.66
C ALA A 72 -26.44 -52.15 -5.34
N SER A 73 -25.80 -52.33 -4.18
CA SER A 73 -26.47 -52.27 -2.88
C SER A 73 -26.87 -50.87 -2.43
N VAL A 74 -26.28 -49.83 -3.02
CA VAL A 74 -26.55 -48.41 -2.71
C VAL A 74 -27.44 -47.77 -3.77
N SER A 75 -27.54 -48.36 -4.96
CA SER A 75 -28.45 -47.92 -6.01
C SER A 75 -29.84 -48.55 -5.86
N GLU A 76 -30.90 -47.75 -5.92
CA GLU A 76 -32.30 -48.23 -5.92
C GLU A 76 -32.64 -49.19 -7.08
N HIS A 77 -31.81 -49.22 -8.13
CA HIS A 77 -32.02 -50.05 -9.32
C HIS A 77 -30.93 -51.11 -9.43
N ARG A 78 -31.29 -52.35 -9.79
CA ARG A 78 -30.33 -53.46 -10.04
C ARG A 78 -29.33 -53.14 -11.17
N ILE A 79 -29.69 -52.25 -12.10
CA ILE A 79 -28.81 -51.78 -13.18
C ILE A 79 -28.28 -50.41 -12.80
N VAL A 80 -26.98 -50.33 -12.53
CA VAL A 80 -26.31 -49.08 -12.18
C VAL A 80 -26.07 -48.24 -13.44
N ALA A 81 -26.60 -47.02 -13.47
CA ALA A 81 -26.37 -46.07 -14.55
C ALA A 81 -24.86 -45.79 -14.76
N PRO A 82 -24.37 -45.64 -16.01
CA PRO A 82 -22.95 -45.40 -16.32
C PRO A 82 -22.32 -44.22 -15.57
N GLN A 83 -23.11 -43.17 -15.32
CA GLN A 83 -22.69 -41.99 -14.56
C GLN A 83 -22.27 -42.35 -13.12
N ARG A 84 -23.03 -43.22 -12.45
CA ARG A 84 -22.71 -43.67 -11.08
C ARG A 84 -21.49 -44.59 -11.05
N GLN A 85 -21.29 -45.39 -12.10
CA GLN A 85 -20.07 -46.19 -12.25
C GLN A 85 -18.84 -45.26 -12.33
N GLN A 86 -18.94 -44.17 -13.09
CA GLN A 86 -17.85 -43.21 -13.22
C GLN A 86 -17.56 -42.45 -11.91
N GLU A 87 -18.61 -42.05 -11.18
CA GLU A 87 -18.47 -41.45 -9.84
C GLU A 87 -17.79 -42.40 -8.84
N ALA A 88 -18.14 -43.69 -8.88
CA ALA A 88 -17.52 -44.71 -8.04
C ALA A 88 -16.05 -44.92 -8.40
N VAL A 89 -15.71 -44.96 -9.70
CA VAL A 89 -14.32 -45.05 -10.18
C VAL A 89 -13.51 -43.86 -9.67
N ASP A 90 -14.02 -42.64 -9.84
CA ASP A 90 -13.35 -41.42 -9.40
C ASP A 90 -13.14 -41.37 -7.89
N LEU A 91 -14.15 -41.83 -7.12
CA LEU A 91 -14.07 -41.93 -5.66
C LEU A 91 -13.00 -42.92 -5.23
N LEU A 92 -12.99 -44.12 -5.81
CA LEU A 92 -12.01 -45.17 -5.51
C LEU A 92 -10.60 -44.75 -5.88
N LEU A 93 -10.42 -44.11 -7.04
CA LEU A 93 -9.13 -43.56 -7.46
C LEU A 93 -8.63 -42.48 -6.49
N ARG A 94 -9.50 -41.61 -5.99
CA ARG A 94 -9.15 -40.62 -4.96
C ARG A 94 -8.72 -41.30 -3.66
N LEU A 95 -9.46 -42.31 -3.20
CA LEU A 95 -9.13 -43.05 -1.97
C LEU A 95 -7.84 -43.87 -2.11
N GLN A 96 -7.60 -44.48 -3.27
CA GLN A 96 -6.34 -45.16 -3.57
C GLN A 96 -5.17 -44.18 -3.61
N SER A 97 -5.36 -42.98 -4.18
CA SER A 97 -4.34 -41.92 -4.18
C SER A 97 -4.03 -41.38 -2.79
N ALA A 98 -4.99 -41.50 -1.86
CA ALA A 98 -4.84 -41.21 -0.45
C ALA A 98 -4.31 -42.40 0.36
N ASP A 99 -3.99 -43.52 -0.29
CA ASP A 99 -3.54 -44.78 0.29
C ASP A 99 -4.50 -45.36 1.35
N LEU A 100 -5.82 -45.15 1.19
CA LEU A 100 -6.84 -45.57 2.16
C LEU A 100 -7.45 -46.95 1.86
N LEU A 101 -7.13 -47.55 0.72
CA LEU A 101 -7.67 -48.84 0.28
C LEU A 101 -6.58 -49.92 0.24
N ILE A 102 -6.93 -51.11 0.74
CA ILE A 102 -6.14 -52.34 0.65
C ILE A 102 -6.81 -53.25 -0.37
N HIS A 103 -6.02 -53.84 -1.25
CA HIS A 103 -6.49 -54.85 -2.21
C HIS A 103 -6.04 -56.24 -1.72
N ARG A 104 -6.93 -57.23 -1.85
CA ARG A 104 -6.68 -58.59 -1.35
C ARG A 104 -5.68 -59.36 -2.21
N ASP A 105 -5.61 -59.07 -3.51
CA ASP A 105 -4.65 -59.69 -4.43
C ASP A 105 -3.35 -58.87 -4.52
N ARG A 106 -2.25 -59.51 -4.12
CA ARG A 106 -0.92 -58.91 -4.02
C ARG A 106 -0.30 -58.56 -5.39
N ASP A 107 -0.68 -59.25 -6.47
CA ASP A 107 0.07 -59.19 -7.74
C ASP A 107 -0.32 -58.05 -8.70
N ASP A 108 -1.56 -57.52 -8.66
CA ASP A 108 -1.97 -56.42 -9.56
C ASP A 108 -1.66 -55.02 -9.01
N SER A 109 -1.33 -54.93 -7.71
CA SER A 109 -1.00 -53.69 -7.05
C SER A 109 0.27 -53.04 -7.63
N ALA A 110 1.25 -53.84 -8.06
CA ALA A 110 2.55 -53.38 -8.57
C ALA A 110 2.48 -52.68 -9.94
N ARG A 111 1.56 -53.08 -10.82
CA ARG A 111 1.38 -52.47 -12.15
C ARG A 111 0.72 -51.10 -12.07
N LEU A 112 -0.28 -50.94 -11.20
CA LEU A 112 -0.90 -49.63 -10.91
C LEU A 112 0.06 -48.70 -10.13
N TYR A 113 0.87 -49.24 -9.21
CA TYR A 113 1.85 -48.46 -8.43
C TYR A 113 2.99 -47.88 -9.30
N SER A 114 3.45 -48.63 -10.31
CA SER A 114 4.57 -48.24 -11.17
C SER A 114 4.22 -47.15 -12.20
N GLN A 115 3.01 -47.17 -12.77
CA GLN A 115 2.51 -46.09 -13.63
C GLN A 115 2.26 -44.79 -12.83
N TRP A 116 1.83 -44.90 -11.58
CA TRP A 116 1.57 -43.76 -10.70
C TRP A 116 2.84 -43.09 -10.15
N ARG A 117 3.94 -43.83 -9.94
CA ARG A 117 5.22 -43.29 -9.46
C ARG A 117 5.77 -42.16 -10.34
N LYS A 118 5.46 -42.17 -11.65
CA LYS A 118 5.82 -41.10 -12.60
C LYS A 118 5.09 -39.77 -12.32
N HIS A 119 3.89 -39.78 -11.71
CA HIS A 119 3.20 -38.57 -11.25
C HIS A 119 3.73 -38.02 -9.91
N ARG A 120 4.32 -38.88 -9.07
CA ARG A 120 4.90 -38.49 -7.76
C ARG A 120 6.21 -37.70 -7.90
N VAL A 121 6.92 -37.83 -9.02
CA VAL A 121 8.13 -37.04 -9.34
C VAL A 121 7.81 -35.53 -9.41
N LYS A 122 6.59 -35.13 -9.83
CA LYS A 122 6.13 -33.74 -9.76
C LYS A 122 5.88 -33.24 -8.32
N SER A 123 5.58 -34.13 -7.38
CA SER A 123 5.41 -33.78 -5.96
C SER A 123 6.74 -33.60 -5.23
N ARG A 124 7.80 -34.32 -5.62
CA ARG A 124 9.15 -34.09 -5.09
C ARG A 124 9.76 -32.79 -5.62
N LEU A 125 9.53 -32.46 -6.90
CA LEU A 125 9.86 -31.15 -7.45
C LEU A 125 9.06 -30.02 -6.76
N ALA A 126 7.80 -30.25 -6.39
CA ALA A 126 7.04 -29.28 -5.59
C ALA A 126 7.52 -29.13 -4.13
N ALA A 127 8.17 -30.15 -3.56
CA ALA A 127 8.82 -30.07 -2.25
C ALA A 127 10.15 -29.31 -2.33
N ILE A 128 10.91 -29.49 -3.42
CA ILE A 128 12.12 -28.71 -3.72
C ILE A 128 11.79 -27.24 -4.07
N MET A 129 10.61 -26.96 -4.64
CA MET A 129 10.08 -25.61 -4.85
C MET A 129 9.45 -24.98 -3.58
N ARG A 130 9.50 -25.65 -2.42
CA ARG A 130 9.15 -25.07 -1.11
C ARG A 130 10.37 -25.02 -0.17
N PRO A 131 11.52 -24.43 -0.58
CA PRO A 131 12.66 -24.32 0.33
C PRO A 131 12.39 -23.36 1.50
N LEU A 132 11.28 -22.62 1.47
CA LEU A 132 10.90 -21.62 2.48
C LEU A 132 9.86 -22.13 3.51
N ALA A 133 9.60 -23.43 3.63
CA ALA A 133 8.65 -23.97 4.63
C ALA A 133 9.07 -25.36 5.14
N VAL A 134 10.16 -25.40 5.90
CA VAL A 134 10.61 -26.62 6.60
C VAL A 134 9.84 -26.74 7.90
N ARG A 135 9.23 -27.91 8.14
CA ARG A 135 8.54 -28.22 9.41
C ARG A 135 9.43 -29.07 10.29
N LEU A 136 9.66 -28.60 11.51
CA LEU A 136 10.40 -29.28 12.54
C LEU A 136 9.42 -29.66 13.66
N PRO A 137 8.92 -30.91 13.71
CA PRO A 137 8.11 -31.36 14.85
C PRO A 137 9.01 -31.37 16.10
N LEU A 138 8.59 -30.70 17.16
CA LEU A 138 9.39 -30.58 18.38
C LEU A 138 9.04 -31.67 19.39
N PHE A 139 7.77 -31.75 19.83
CA PHE A 139 7.31 -32.72 20.83
C PHE A 139 5.79 -32.89 20.82
N ASP A 140 5.29 -33.94 21.49
CA ASP A 140 3.87 -34.14 21.79
C ASP A 140 3.49 -33.29 23.03
N PRO A 141 2.66 -32.25 22.89
CA PRO A 141 2.32 -31.36 24.00
C PRO A 141 1.27 -31.97 24.95
N THR A 142 0.65 -33.10 24.63
CA THR A 142 -0.47 -33.69 25.40
C THR A 142 -0.17 -33.79 26.91
N PRO A 143 0.99 -34.32 27.37
CA PRO A 143 1.27 -34.46 28.80
C PRO A 143 1.41 -33.12 29.52
N LEU A 144 1.96 -32.11 28.84
CA LEU A 144 2.10 -30.76 29.38
C LEU A 144 0.74 -30.05 29.44
N LEU A 145 -0.06 -30.18 28.39
CA LEU A 145 -1.42 -29.63 28.33
C LEU A 145 -2.31 -30.27 29.40
N ASP A 146 -2.21 -31.57 29.65
CA ASP A 146 -2.98 -32.25 30.72
C ASP A 146 -2.65 -31.70 32.12
N ARG A 147 -1.41 -31.27 32.36
CA ARG A 147 -1.00 -30.62 33.62
C ARG A 147 -1.49 -29.19 33.74
N VAL A 148 -1.50 -28.44 32.63
CA VAL A 148 -1.91 -27.02 32.60
C VAL A 148 -3.43 -26.87 32.53
N LEU A 149 -4.14 -27.85 31.97
CA LEU A 149 -5.58 -27.79 31.72
C LEU A 149 -6.39 -27.48 32.99
N PRO A 150 -6.13 -28.07 34.19
CA PRO A 150 -6.82 -27.72 35.41
C PRO A 150 -6.73 -26.22 35.76
N LEU A 151 -5.56 -25.60 35.55
CA LEU A 151 -5.34 -24.16 35.78
C LEU A 151 -6.04 -23.31 34.71
N ALA A 152 -6.14 -23.81 33.48
CA ALA A 152 -6.82 -23.14 32.38
C ALA A 152 -8.35 -23.28 32.40
N ARG A 153 -8.93 -24.19 33.20
CA ARG A 153 -10.39 -24.41 33.27
C ARG A 153 -11.21 -23.14 33.54
N PRO A 154 -10.82 -22.22 34.44
CA PRO A 154 -11.55 -20.99 34.68
C PRO A 154 -11.65 -20.09 33.44
N LEU A 155 -10.69 -20.16 32.51
CA LEU A 155 -10.70 -19.37 31.27
C LEU A 155 -11.88 -19.73 30.34
N PHE A 156 -12.45 -20.92 30.50
CA PHE A 156 -13.60 -21.37 29.71
C PHE A 156 -14.96 -21.07 30.37
N HIS A 157 -14.96 -20.37 31.51
CA HIS A 157 -16.18 -19.91 32.17
C HIS A 157 -16.68 -18.60 31.54
N TRP A 158 -17.99 -18.34 31.60
CA TRP A 158 -18.59 -17.14 31.00
C TRP A 158 -18.04 -15.83 31.61
N SER A 159 -17.65 -15.85 32.88
CA SER A 159 -17.04 -14.70 33.56
C SER A 159 -15.67 -14.34 32.98
N ALA A 160 -14.88 -15.33 32.55
CA ALA A 160 -13.60 -15.09 31.89
C ALA A 160 -13.80 -14.47 30.50
N LEU A 161 -14.85 -14.91 29.77
CA LEU A 161 -15.23 -14.28 28.51
C LEU A 161 -15.68 -12.82 28.69
N LEU A 162 -16.45 -12.54 29.74
CA LEU A 162 -16.85 -11.16 30.07
C LEU A 162 -15.65 -10.29 30.42
N LEU A 163 -14.75 -10.78 31.27
CA LEU A 163 -13.51 -10.07 31.62
C LEU A 163 -12.64 -9.80 30.39
N TRP A 164 -12.48 -10.82 29.53
CA TRP A 164 -11.78 -10.68 28.25
C TRP A 164 -12.42 -9.60 27.37
N ALA A 165 -13.76 -9.61 27.24
CA ALA A 165 -14.48 -8.64 26.41
C ALA A 165 -14.34 -7.20 26.95
N VAL A 166 -14.42 -7.01 28.27
CA VAL A 166 -14.19 -5.72 28.92
C VAL A 166 -12.76 -5.23 28.68
N LEU A 167 -11.77 -6.10 28.86
CA LEU A 167 -10.36 -5.75 28.68
C LEU A 167 -10.04 -5.37 27.22
N VAL A 168 -10.49 -6.17 26.27
CA VAL A 168 -10.31 -5.89 24.84
C VAL A 168 -11.07 -4.64 24.43
N GLY A 169 -12.30 -4.44 24.93
CA GLY A 169 -13.09 -3.24 24.68
C GLY A 169 -12.41 -1.98 25.21
N LEU A 170 -11.87 -2.03 26.43
CA LEU A 170 -11.11 -0.94 27.04
C LEU A 170 -9.85 -0.63 26.23
N ALA A 171 -9.06 -1.66 25.89
CA ALA A 171 -7.86 -1.48 25.09
C ALA A 171 -8.18 -0.93 23.70
N ALA A 172 -9.24 -1.38 23.04
CA ALA A 172 -9.68 -0.83 21.76
C ALA A 172 -10.07 0.65 21.88
N MET A 173 -10.81 1.03 22.93
CA MET A 173 -11.16 2.43 23.20
C MET A 173 -9.91 3.29 23.40
N LEU A 174 -8.96 2.85 24.23
CA LEU A 174 -7.71 3.56 24.48
C LEU A 174 -6.82 3.62 23.23
N GLY A 175 -6.78 2.55 22.43
CA GLY A 175 -6.05 2.51 21.17
C GLY A 175 -6.58 3.53 20.17
N LEU A 176 -7.91 3.72 20.11
CA LEU A 176 -8.55 4.75 19.29
C LEU A 176 -8.19 6.16 19.77
N GLN A 177 -8.14 6.39 21.08
CA GLN A 177 -7.74 7.67 21.67
C GLN A 177 -6.26 8.01 21.44
N HIS A 178 -5.38 7.00 21.39
CA HIS A 178 -3.94 7.17 21.20
C HIS A 178 -3.46 6.86 19.77
N THR A 179 -4.34 6.98 18.77
CA THR A 179 -4.01 6.66 17.37
C THR A 179 -2.83 7.45 16.83
N GLU A 180 -2.78 8.76 17.08
CA GLU A 180 -1.66 9.62 16.63
C GLU A 180 -0.34 9.21 17.29
N ALA A 181 -0.36 8.91 18.59
CA ALA A 181 0.82 8.49 19.32
C ALA A 181 1.32 7.10 18.86
N LEU A 182 0.41 6.17 18.57
CA LEU A 182 0.74 4.87 17.98
C LEU A 182 1.34 5.03 16.58
N ALA A 183 0.76 5.90 15.75
CA ALA A 183 1.25 6.18 14.41
C ALA A 183 2.64 6.85 14.43
N ALA A 184 2.87 7.80 15.33
CA ALA A 184 4.16 8.43 15.54
C ALA A 184 5.23 7.42 15.99
N HIS A 185 4.89 6.54 16.94
CA HIS A 185 5.81 5.50 17.41
C HIS A 185 6.13 4.47 16.30
N ALA A 186 5.12 4.07 15.51
CA ALA A 186 5.32 3.25 14.32
C ALA A 186 6.30 3.93 13.34
N GLY A 187 6.08 5.20 13.03
CA GLY A 187 6.93 5.94 12.09
C GLY A 187 8.39 6.04 12.55
N ALA A 188 8.62 6.24 13.84
CA ALA A 188 9.95 6.42 14.41
C ALA A 188 10.73 5.09 14.58
N ARG A 189 10.06 4.01 15.02
CA ARG A 189 10.73 2.78 15.47
C ARG A 189 10.60 1.59 14.52
N PHE A 190 9.66 1.59 13.58
CA PHE A 190 9.37 0.40 12.76
C PHE A 190 10.57 -0.09 11.93
N LEU A 191 11.49 0.81 11.56
CA LEU A 191 12.70 0.48 10.78
C LEU A 191 13.99 0.53 11.60
N ASP A 192 13.91 0.78 12.91
CA ASP A 192 15.07 0.73 13.80
C ASP A 192 15.59 -0.71 13.88
N PRO A 193 16.87 -0.99 13.55
CA PRO A 193 17.44 -2.34 13.62
C PRO A 193 17.25 -3.02 14.99
N ALA A 194 17.29 -2.26 16.09
CA ALA A 194 17.05 -2.80 17.42
C ALA A 194 15.61 -3.25 17.60
N ASN A 195 14.65 -2.45 17.11
CA ASN A 195 13.23 -2.81 17.14
C ASN A 195 12.93 -3.99 16.21
N LEU A 196 13.57 -4.09 15.05
CA LEU A 196 13.42 -5.23 14.15
C LEU A 196 13.85 -6.55 14.81
N LEU A 197 14.89 -6.52 15.66
CA LEU A 197 15.29 -7.69 16.45
C LEU A 197 14.25 -8.02 17.53
N LEU A 198 13.71 -7.02 18.23
CA LEU A 198 12.62 -7.22 19.20
C LEU A 198 11.39 -7.84 18.53
N LEU A 199 10.97 -7.30 17.38
CA LEU A 199 9.87 -7.82 16.58
C LEU A 199 10.12 -9.27 16.14
N TRP A 200 11.36 -9.60 15.70
CA TRP A 200 11.75 -10.95 15.30
C TRP A 200 11.65 -11.97 16.45
N ILE A 201 11.92 -11.55 17.70
CA ILE A 201 11.79 -12.37 18.90
C ILE A 201 10.32 -12.43 19.38
N ALA A 202 9.61 -11.31 19.37
CA ALA A 202 8.24 -11.19 19.83
C ALA A 202 7.27 -12.01 18.97
N TYR A 203 7.48 -12.03 17.65
CA TYR A 203 6.59 -12.69 16.70
C TYR A 203 6.40 -14.20 16.97
N PRO A 204 7.47 -15.03 17.11
CA PRO A 204 7.34 -16.43 17.49
C PRO A 204 6.67 -16.62 18.87
N LEU A 205 6.90 -15.73 19.84
CA LEU A 205 6.31 -15.85 21.17
C LEU A 205 4.79 -15.63 21.14
N VAL A 206 4.32 -14.58 20.47
CA VAL A 206 2.89 -14.30 20.30
C VAL A 206 2.21 -15.43 19.54
N LYS A 207 2.83 -15.91 18.45
CA LYS A 207 2.31 -17.06 17.70
C LYS A 207 2.35 -18.36 18.49
N GLY A 208 3.35 -18.58 19.33
CA GLY A 208 3.39 -19.73 20.24
C GLY A 208 2.20 -19.72 21.20
N ALA A 209 1.88 -18.56 21.79
CA ALA A 209 0.70 -18.41 22.64
C ALA A 209 -0.61 -18.65 21.87
N HIS A 210 -0.71 -18.16 20.63
CA HIS A 210 -1.84 -18.41 19.74
C HIS A 210 -2.07 -19.92 19.52
N GLU A 211 -1.01 -20.66 19.16
CA GLU A 211 -1.06 -22.11 18.94
C GLU A 211 -1.42 -22.87 20.24
N LEU A 212 -0.91 -22.43 21.39
CA LEU A 212 -1.30 -22.97 22.70
C LEU A 212 -2.78 -22.75 23.01
N GLY A 213 -3.36 -21.62 22.58
CA GLY A 213 -4.78 -21.34 22.68
C GLY A 213 -5.63 -22.38 21.96
N HIS A 214 -5.27 -22.72 20.72
CA HIS A 214 -5.90 -23.83 19.99
C HIS A 214 -5.73 -25.17 20.71
N ALA A 215 -4.52 -25.47 21.17
CA ALA A 215 -4.18 -26.74 21.79
C ALA A 215 -4.97 -26.99 23.09
N LEU A 216 -5.01 -25.99 23.99
CA LEU A 216 -5.76 -26.06 25.25
C LEU A 216 -7.25 -26.24 25.01
N THR A 217 -7.79 -25.55 24.00
CA THR A 217 -9.21 -25.61 23.66
C THR A 217 -9.61 -26.98 23.11
N ILE A 218 -8.75 -27.61 22.30
CA ILE A 218 -8.93 -29.00 21.83
C ILE A 218 -8.88 -29.98 23.00
N GLN A 219 -7.88 -29.84 23.89
CA GLN A 219 -7.70 -30.72 25.05
C GLN A 219 -8.89 -30.65 26.01
N ARG A 220 -9.48 -29.47 26.21
CA ARG A 220 -10.64 -29.25 27.09
C ARG A 220 -11.83 -30.14 26.76
N TRP A 221 -12.06 -30.44 25.48
CA TRP A 221 -13.16 -31.29 25.02
C TRP A 221 -12.72 -32.71 24.65
N GLY A 222 -11.54 -33.13 25.09
CA GLY A 222 -11.04 -34.50 24.94
C GLY A 222 -10.44 -34.81 23.57
N GLY A 223 -10.19 -33.79 22.74
CA GLY A 223 -9.33 -33.94 21.57
C GLY A 223 -7.86 -34.08 21.99
N LYS A 224 -7.06 -34.77 21.20
CA LYS A 224 -5.62 -34.93 21.44
C LYS A 224 -4.82 -34.19 20.39
N VAL A 225 -3.86 -33.38 20.84
CA VAL A 225 -2.89 -32.68 20.00
C VAL A 225 -1.61 -33.51 19.95
N GLN A 226 -1.35 -34.14 18.82
CA GLN A 226 -0.25 -35.12 18.72
C GLN A 226 1.11 -34.47 18.40
N GLU A 227 1.11 -33.24 17.90
CA GLU A 227 2.31 -32.59 17.40
C GLU A 227 2.23 -31.07 17.63
N LEU A 228 3.26 -30.53 18.26
CA LEU A 228 3.59 -29.11 18.29
C LEU A 228 5.02 -28.93 17.77
N GLY A 229 5.22 -27.94 16.90
CA GLY A 229 6.50 -27.77 16.21
C GLY A 229 6.80 -26.35 15.78
N LEU A 230 7.91 -26.18 15.08
CA LEU A 230 8.33 -24.92 14.46
C LEU A 230 8.39 -25.09 12.95
N MET A 231 7.80 -24.15 12.23
CA MET A 231 7.89 -24.04 10.78
C MET A 231 8.75 -22.83 10.43
N LEU A 232 9.84 -23.04 9.69
CA LEU A 232 10.67 -21.94 9.19
C LEU A 232 10.04 -21.37 7.92
N LEU A 233 9.42 -20.19 8.03
CA LEU A 233 8.88 -19.43 6.90
C LEU A 233 9.83 -18.28 6.57
N VAL A 234 10.52 -18.35 5.43
CA VAL A 234 11.50 -17.30 5.02
C VAL A 234 12.53 -17.03 6.15
N PHE A 235 13.07 -18.09 6.76
CA PHE A 235 13.98 -18.04 7.92
C PHE A 235 13.40 -17.51 9.24
N VAL A 236 12.10 -17.14 9.29
CA VAL A 236 11.41 -16.80 10.54
C VAL A 236 10.80 -18.06 11.16
N PRO A 237 11.09 -18.40 12.43
CA PRO A 237 10.49 -19.54 13.10
C PRO A 237 9.05 -19.23 13.49
N VAL A 238 8.09 -19.94 12.90
CA VAL A 238 6.66 -19.82 13.19
C VAL A 238 6.19 -21.08 13.91
N PRO A 239 5.77 -21.01 15.18
CA PRO A 239 5.15 -22.14 15.86
C PRO A 239 3.91 -22.64 15.10
N TYR A 240 3.65 -23.94 15.18
CA TYR A 240 2.42 -24.53 14.68
C TYR A 240 1.94 -25.66 15.60
N VAL A 241 0.62 -25.86 15.64
CA VAL A 241 -0.02 -27.00 16.29
C VAL A 241 -0.83 -27.84 15.31
N GLU A 242 -0.81 -29.16 15.49
CA GLU A 242 -1.72 -30.07 14.78
C GLU A 242 -3.12 -29.97 15.40
N ALA A 243 -3.97 -29.14 14.81
CA ALA A 243 -5.32 -28.87 15.29
C ALA A 243 -6.40 -29.74 14.62
N SER A 244 -6.05 -30.80 13.88
CA SER A 244 -7.02 -31.49 13.03
C SER A 244 -8.10 -32.22 13.83
N ALA A 245 -7.82 -32.57 15.08
CA ALA A 245 -8.81 -33.14 16.01
C ALA A 245 -10.06 -32.25 16.17
N ALA A 246 -9.94 -30.93 16.03
CA ALA A 246 -11.05 -29.99 16.13
C ALA A 246 -12.17 -30.28 15.12
N THR A 247 -11.81 -30.73 13.91
CA THR A 247 -12.78 -31.02 12.84
C THR A 247 -13.70 -32.21 13.17
N THR A 248 -13.32 -33.05 14.13
CA THR A 248 -14.11 -34.22 14.54
C THR A 248 -15.19 -33.89 15.58
N PHE A 249 -15.20 -32.70 16.15
CA PHE A 249 -16.17 -32.34 17.18
C PHE A 249 -17.59 -32.21 16.61
N PRO A 250 -18.61 -32.89 17.18
CA PRO A 250 -19.98 -32.83 16.67
C PRO A 250 -20.61 -31.44 16.80
N SER A 251 -20.35 -30.75 17.92
CA SER A 251 -20.91 -29.42 18.21
C SER A 251 -20.20 -28.32 17.42
N LYS A 252 -20.97 -27.52 16.67
CA LYS A 252 -20.44 -26.38 15.92
C LYS A 252 -19.83 -25.31 16.82
N SER A 253 -20.43 -25.03 17.98
CA SER A 253 -19.93 -24.02 18.92
C SER A 253 -18.54 -24.38 19.44
N ARG A 254 -18.25 -25.69 19.64
CA ARG A 254 -16.92 -26.16 20.03
C ARG A 254 -15.90 -25.96 18.92
N ARG A 255 -16.26 -26.27 17.66
CA ARG A 255 -15.36 -26.04 16.51
C ARG A 255 -15.07 -24.56 16.29
N ILE A 256 -16.11 -23.71 16.38
CA ILE A 256 -16.00 -22.26 16.32
C ILE A 256 -15.06 -21.75 17.41
N LEU A 257 -15.22 -22.21 18.65
CA LEU A 257 -14.37 -21.75 19.76
C LEU A 257 -12.92 -22.24 19.61
N VAL A 258 -12.68 -23.45 19.08
CA VAL A 258 -11.29 -23.85 18.73
C VAL A 258 -10.71 -22.88 17.69
N GLY A 259 -11.43 -22.58 16.61
CA GLY A 259 -10.94 -21.64 15.59
C GLY A 259 -10.76 -20.21 16.12
N ALA A 260 -11.61 -19.76 17.04
CA ALA A 260 -11.50 -18.43 17.62
C ALA A 260 -10.40 -18.34 18.69
N ALA A 261 -9.99 -19.45 19.32
CA ALA A 261 -9.09 -19.44 20.47
C ALA A 261 -7.76 -18.72 20.19
N GLY A 262 -7.12 -18.99 19.06
CA GLY A 262 -5.89 -18.33 18.68
C GLY A 262 -6.06 -16.81 18.53
N ILE A 263 -7.11 -16.36 17.86
CA ILE A 263 -7.45 -14.94 17.69
C ILE A 263 -7.72 -14.29 19.06
N MET A 264 -8.46 -14.97 19.94
CA MET A 264 -8.79 -14.45 21.27
C MET A 264 -7.53 -14.27 22.13
N VAL A 265 -6.57 -15.19 22.04
CA VAL A 265 -5.28 -15.09 22.73
C VAL A 265 -4.44 -13.94 22.17
N GLU A 266 -4.36 -13.79 20.85
CA GLU A 266 -3.63 -12.67 20.23
C GLU A 266 -4.21 -11.32 20.64
N LEU A 267 -5.54 -11.18 20.64
CA LEU A 267 -6.21 -9.96 21.06
C LEU A 267 -6.02 -9.68 22.57
N LEU A 268 -6.03 -10.71 23.40
CA LEU A 268 -5.75 -10.56 24.83
C LEU A 268 -4.33 -10.03 25.06
N LEU A 269 -3.33 -10.63 24.40
CA LEU A 269 -1.93 -10.19 24.49
C LEU A 269 -1.75 -8.78 23.96
N ALA A 270 -2.36 -8.44 22.82
CA ALA A 270 -2.32 -7.10 22.25
C ALA A 270 -2.94 -6.05 23.18
N SER A 271 -4.04 -6.41 23.86
CA SER A 271 -4.74 -5.54 24.80
C SER A 271 -3.90 -5.27 26.04
N LEU A 272 -3.32 -6.31 26.64
CA LEU A 272 -2.41 -6.16 27.78
C LEU A 272 -1.16 -5.35 27.41
N ALA A 273 -0.57 -5.63 26.25
CA ALA A 273 0.59 -4.92 25.77
C ALA A 273 0.29 -3.44 25.49
N LEU A 274 -0.91 -3.12 24.98
CA LEU A 274 -1.30 -1.73 24.75
C LEU A 274 -1.43 -0.96 26.07
N LEU A 275 -2.02 -1.58 27.09
CA LEU A 275 -2.10 -0.97 28.42
C LEU A 275 -0.71 -0.73 29.04
N ILE A 276 0.23 -1.66 28.83
CA ILE A 276 1.63 -1.49 29.24
C ILE A 276 2.27 -0.36 28.45
N TRP A 277 2.08 -0.30 27.13
CA TRP A 277 2.65 0.72 26.27
C TRP A 277 2.22 2.14 26.66
N ILE A 278 0.95 2.32 27.05
CA ILE A 278 0.42 3.60 27.52
C ILE A 278 1.02 3.98 28.89
N SER A 279 1.31 3.00 29.74
CA SER A 279 1.72 3.21 31.13
C SER A 279 3.22 3.36 31.34
N VAL A 280 4.05 3.05 30.33
CA VAL A 280 5.51 2.96 30.47
C VAL A 280 6.21 4.11 29.72
N GLU A 281 7.27 4.63 30.31
CA GLU A 281 8.14 5.64 29.71
C GLU A 281 8.90 5.11 28.46
N PRO A 282 9.44 5.98 27.58
CA PRO A 282 10.18 5.55 26.41
C PRO A 282 11.36 4.63 26.74
N GLY A 283 11.41 3.45 26.12
CA GLY A 283 12.46 2.44 26.31
C GLY A 283 12.11 1.10 25.69
N TRP A 284 12.99 0.10 25.79
CA TRP A 284 12.82 -1.21 25.14
C TRP A 284 11.55 -1.96 25.56
N VAL A 285 11.07 -1.77 26.80
CA VAL A 285 9.81 -2.37 27.28
C VAL A 285 8.62 -1.77 26.54
N ARG A 286 8.63 -0.45 26.34
CA ARG A 286 7.60 0.23 25.57
C ARG A 286 7.65 -0.21 24.11
N ASP A 287 8.83 -0.29 23.51
CA ASP A 287 9.01 -0.76 22.13
C ASP A 287 8.49 -2.21 21.95
N LEU A 288 8.84 -3.12 22.87
CA LEU A 288 8.34 -4.50 22.87
C LEU A 288 6.82 -4.59 23.05
N ALA A 289 6.25 -3.77 23.95
CA ALA A 289 4.81 -3.71 24.16
C ALA A 289 4.09 -3.23 22.90
N PHE A 290 4.65 -2.22 22.22
CA PHE A 290 4.15 -1.77 20.92
C PHE A 290 4.17 -2.90 19.88
N ASP A 291 5.30 -3.60 19.75
CA ASP A 291 5.45 -4.70 18.80
C ASP A 291 4.41 -5.81 19.07
N ILE A 292 4.17 -6.18 20.33
CA ILE A 292 3.14 -7.18 20.70
C ILE A 292 1.73 -6.67 20.37
N THR A 293 1.43 -5.38 20.62
CA THR A 293 0.16 -4.77 20.23
C THR A 293 -0.03 -4.81 18.71
N VAL A 294 1.01 -4.49 17.93
CA VAL A 294 0.94 -4.52 16.46
C VAL A 294 0.80 -5.95 15.95
N ILE A 295 1.66 -6.88 16.40
CA ILE A 295 1.60 -8.29 15.98
C ILE A 295 0.24 -8.88 16.37
N GLY A 296 -0.16 -8.79 17.63
CA GLY A 296 -1.39 -9.39 18.14
C GLY A 296 -2.66 -8.67 17.65
N GLY A 297 -2.61 -7.37 17.37
CA GLY A 297 -3.77 -6.61 16.86
C GLY A 297 -3.92 -6.74 15.35
N VAL A 298 -2.90 -6.34 14.58
CA VAL A 298 -2.92 -6.36 13.12
C VAL A 298 -3.01 -7.79 12.61
N SER A 299 -2.20 -8.72 13.14
CA SER A 299 -2.29 -10.12 12.70
C SER A 299 -3.61 -10.75 13.07
N ALA A 300 -4.17 -10.49 14.26
CA ALA A 300 -5.43 -11.10 14.67
C ALA A 300 -6.62 -10.54 13.90
N LEU A 301 -6.68 -9.24 13.64
CA LEU A 301 -7.87 -8.61 13.02
C LEU A 301 -7.82 -8.62 11.50
N LEU A 302 -6.69 -8.20 10.89
CA LEU A 302 -6.61 -8.05 9.43
C LEU A 302 -6.32 -9.36 8.71
N PHE A 303 -5.59 -10.28 9.36
CA PHE A 303 -5.16 -11.54 8.73
C PHE A 303 -5.92 -12.75 9.29
N ASN A 304 -5.73 -13.09 10.57
CA ASN A 304 -6.25 -14.32 11.16
C ASN A 304 -7.76 -14.32 11.30
N GLY A 305 -8.35 -13.26 11.85
CA GLY A 305 -9.79 -13.09 12.05
C GLY A 305 -10.55 -12.77 10.78
N ASN A 306 -9.86 -12.46 9.69
CA ASN A 306 -10.49 -12.15 8.42
C ASN A 306 -10.97 -13.43 7.71
N PRO A 307 -12.29 -13.62 7.51
CA PRO A 307 -12.82 -14.82 6.88
C PRO A 307 -12.45 -14.97 5.39
N LEU A 308 -11.99 -13.90 4.74
CA LEU A 308 -11.62 -13.87 3.33
C LEU A 308 -10.23 -14.47 3.07
N LEU A 309 -9.40 -14.61 4.10
CA LEU A 309 -8.11 -15.29 4.04
C LEU A 309 -8.19 -16.63 4.74
N ARG A 310 -7.47 -17.65 4.25
CA ARG A 310 -7.54 -19.03 4.78
C ARG A 310 -6.71 -19.20 6.07
N PHE A 311 -7.05 -18.40 7.08
CA PHE A 311 -6.56 -18.49 8.45
C PHE A 311 -7.73 -18.88 9.38
N ASP A 312 -7.61 -18.68 10.70
CA ASP A 312 -8.57 -19.24 11.66
C ASP A 312 -9.97 -18.65 11.54
N GLY A 313 -10.10 -17.36 11.25
CA GLY A 313 -11.36 -16.67 11.00
C GLY A 313 -12.12 -17.24 9.81
N TYR A 314 -11.42 -17.76 8.79
CA TYR A 314 -12.06 -18.50 7.70
C TYR A 314 -12.65 -19.82 8.16
N TYR A 315 -11.97 -20.56 9.03
CA TYR A 315 -12.50 -21.82 9.58
C TYR A 315 -13.67 -21.56 10.52
N VAL A 316 -13.59 -20.54 11.37
CA VAL A 316 -14.71 -20.05 12.20
C VAL A 316 -15.92 -19.72 11.32
N PHE A 317 -15.70 -19.00 10.23
CA PHE A 317 -16.77 -18.62 9.30
C PHE A 317 -17.34 -19.84 8.55
N CYS A 318 -16.50 -20.80 8.15
CA CYS A 318 -16.94 -22.06 7.55
C CYS A 318 -17.84 -22.86 8.50
N ASP A 319 -17.48 -22.94 9.78
CA ASP A 319 -18.25 -23.63 10.80
C ASP A 319 -19.54 -22.90 11.16
N LEU A 320 -19.54 -21.56 11.18
CA LEU A 320 -20.73 -20.74 11.37
C LEU A 320 -21.74 -20.94 10.23
N LEU A 321 -21.25 -20.92 8.99
CA LEU A 321 -22.07 -21.14 7.80
C LEU A 321 -22.44 -22.61 7.59
N GLU A 322 -21.77 -23.53 8.29
CA GLU A 322 -21.89 -24.97 8.09
C GLU A 322 -21.56 -25.40 6.65
N ILE A 323 -20.58 -24.74 6.03
CA ILE A 323 -20.09 -25.02 4.67
C ILE A 323 -18.59 -25.36 4.76
N PRO A 324 -18.21 -26.65 4.82
CA PRO A 324 -16.80 -27.02 4.86
C PRO A 324 -16.10 -26.66 3.55
N ASN A 325 -14.85 -26.25 3.65
CA ASN A 325 -13.98 -25.95 2.50
C ASN A 325 -14.54 -24.87 1.54
N LEU A 326 -15.27 -23.88 2.08
CA LEU A 326 -15.93 -22.80 1.35
C LEU A 326 -15.07 -22.23 0.21
N ALA A 327 -13.83 -21.79 0.49
CA ALA A 327 -12.98 -21.17 -0.51
C ALA A 327 -12.67 -22.07 -1.71
N SER A 328 -12.44 -23.36 -1.46
CA SER A 328 -12.17 -24.32 -2.54
C SER A 328 -13.44 -24.65 -3.33
N ARG A 329 -14.60 -24.73 -2.66
CA ARG A 329 -15.90 -24.99 -3.29
C ARG A 329 -16.35 -23.79 -4.12
N SER A 330 -16.14 -22.57 -3.64
CA SER A 330 -16.38 -21.33 -4.40
C SER A 330 -15.53 -21.28 -5.66
N GLN A 331 -14.22 -21.56 -5.58
CA GLN A 331 -13.36 -21.63 -6.76
C GLN A 331 -13.83 -22.68 -7.78
N ARG A 332 -14.23 -23.87 -7.33
CA ARG A 332 -14.82 -24.90 -8.21
C ARG A 332 -16.15 -24.44 -8.82
N TYR A 333 -16.94 -23.66 -8.09
CA TYR A 333 -18.20 -23.11 -8.59
C TYR A 333 -17.97 -22.09 -9.71
N TYR A 334 -17.01 -21.16 -9.56
CA TYR A 334 -16.61 -20.26 -10.64
C TYR A 334 -16.07 -21.01 -11.86
N ALA A 335 -15.26 -22.05 -11.66
CA ALA A 335 -14.80 -22.91 -12.74
C ALA A 335 -15.97 -23.63 -13.45
N TYR A 336 -16.97 -24.11 -12.70
CA TYR A 336 -18.19 -24.68 -13.26
C TYR A 336 -18.98 -23.65 -14.09
N LEU A 337 -19.17 -22.43 -13.59
CA LEU A 337 -19.85 -21.37 -14.33
C LEU A 337 -19.14 -21.06 -15.66
N GLY A 338 -17.82 -20.96 -15.64
CA GLY A 338 -17.02 -20.78 -16.86
C GLY A 338 -17.17 -21.95 -17.83
N LYS A 339 -17.09 -23.20 -17.34
CA LYS A 339 -17.27 -24.40 -18.17
C LYS A 339 -18.68 -24.47 -18.77
N ARG A 340 -19.73 -24.21 -17.98
CA ARG A 340 -21.13 -24.36 -18.42
C ARG A 340 -21.61 -23.21 -19.30
N TYR A 341 -21.38 -21.97 -18.89
CA TYR A 341 -21.98 -20.80 -19.54
C TYR A 341 -21.06 -20.18 -20.61
N LEU A 342 -19.75 -20.07 -20.34
CA LEU A 342 -18.81 -19.52 -21.32
C LEU A 342 -18.46 -20.56 -22.39
N LEU A 343 -17.99 -21.73 -21.95
CA LEU A 343 -17.48 -22.79 -22.85
C LEU A 343 -18.58 -23.75 -23.34
N GLY A 344 -19.73 -23.78 -22.66
CA GLY A 344 -20.85 -24.63 -23.04
C GLY A 344 -20.61 -26.13 -22.83
N VAL A 345 -19.70 -26.56 -21.96
CA VAL A 345 -19.36 -27.98 -21.78
C VAL A 345 -20.57 -28.77 -21.26
N PRO A 346 -21.16 -29.68 -22.05
CA PRO A 346 -22.27 -30.52 -21.61
C PRO A 346 -21.81 -31.52 -20.55
N GLY A 347 -22.61 -31.77 -19.52
CA GLY A 347 -22.28 -32.70 -18.44
C GLY A 347 -21.46 -32.12 -17.27
N SER A 348 -21.21 -30.80 -17.24
CA SER A 348 -20.61 -30.19 -16.05
C SER A 348 -21.56 -30.27 -14.85
N VAL A 349 -21.06 -30.83 -13.74
CA VAL A 349 -21.84 -31.01 -12.50
C VAL A 349 -21.58 -29.82 -11.57
N SER A 350 -22.65 -29.27 -11.01
CA SER A 350 -22.55 -28.17 -10.04
C SER A 350 -21.99 -28.69 -8.71
N PRO A 351 -21.01 -28.00 -8.09
CA PRO A 351 -20.48 -28.35 -6.76
C PRO A 351 -21.41 -27.96 -5.59
N VAL A 352 -22.60 -27.42 -5.89
CA VAL A 352 -23.64 -27.04 -4.93
C VAL A 352 -24.39 -28.29 -4.47
N LEU A 353 -24.43 -28.50 -3.16
CA LEU A 353 -25.06 -29.66 -2.54
C LEU A 353 -26.33 -29.25 -1.80
N ALA A 354 -26.32 -28.11 -1.10
CA ALA A 354 -27.43 -27.63 -0.28
C ALA A 354 -28.08 -26.35 -0.82
N ARG A 355 -29.34 -26.10 -0.43
CA ARG A 355 -30.05 -24.85 -0.76
C ARG A 355 -29.31 -23.65 -0.13
N GLY A 356 -29.23 -22.55 -0.87
CA GLY A 356 -28.56 -21.32 -0.42
C GLY A 356 -27.03 -21.28 -0.57
N GLU A 357 -26.33 -22.39 -0.87
CA GLU A 357 -24.86 -22.35 -1.04
C GLU A 357 -24.41 -21.53 -2.27
N ARG A 358 -25.26 -21.41 -3.30
CA ARG A 358 -24.97 -20.65 -4.53
C ARG A 358 -24.61 -19.19 -4.25
N GLY A 359 -25.41 -18.53 -3.41
CA GLY A 359 -25.20 -17.13 -3.04
C GLY A 359 -23.87 -16.97 -2.32
N TRP A 360 -23.59 -17.83 -1.35
CA TRP A 360 -22.33 -17.86 -0.62
C TRP A 360 -21.12 -18.10 -1.52
N PHE A 361 -21.20 -19.02 -2.50
CA PHE A 361 -20.09 -19.27 -3.40
C PHE A 361 -19.76 -18.08 -4.29
N LEU A 362 -20.79 -17.39 -4.79
CA LEU A 362 -20.62 -16.18 -5.59
C LEU A 362 -20.04 -15.05 -4.73
N SER A 363 -20.72 -14.69 -3.65
CA SER A 363 -20.32 -13.55 -2.80
C SER A 363 -18.95 -13.76 -2.17
N TYR A 364 -18.71 -14.90 -1.53
CA TYR A 364 -17.43 -15.21 -0.89
C TYR A 364 -16.29 -15.26 -1.91
N GLY A 365 -16.48 -15.95 -3.04
CA GLY A 365 -15.40 -16.11 -4.02
C GLY A 365 -14.98 -14.78 -4.66
N ALA A 366 -15.94 -13.88 -4.91
CA ALA A 366 -15.65 -12.53 -5.39
C ALA A 366 -14.98 -11.68 -4.29
N ALA A 367 -15.55 -11.65 -3.09
CA ALA A 367 -15.02 -10.88 -1.96
C ALA A 367 -13.59 -11.32 -1.58
N ALA A 368 -13.34 -12.63 -1.49
CA ALA A 368 -12.01 -13.16 -1.16
C ALA A 368 -10.97 -12.90 -2.25
N PHE A 369 -11.38 -12.88 -3.53
CA PHE A 369 -10.51 -12.50 -4.63
C PHE A 369 -10.16 -11.02 -4.59
N ALA A 370 -11.17 -10.15 -4.47
CA ALA A 370 -10.99 -8.70 -4.37
C ALA A 370 -10.12 -8.33 -3.17
N TYR A 371 -10.44 -8.85 -1.98
CA TYR A 371 -9.68 -8.59 -0.76
C TYR A 371 -8.22 -9.01 -0.88
N ARG A 372 -7.94 -10.22 -1.42
CA ARG A 372 -6.55 -10.68 -1.58
C ARG A 372 -5.76 -9.79 -2.56
N ILE A 373 -6.36 -9.36 -3.66
CA ILE A 373 -5.72 -8.44 -4.61
C ILE A 373 -5.45 -7.11 -3.92
N SER A 374 -6.49 -6.49 -3.33
CA SER A 374 -6.37 -5.19 -2.65
C SER A 374 -5.30 -5.24 -1.57
N LEU A 375 -5.35 -6.22 -0.66
CA LEU A 375 -4.38 -6.38 0.41
C LEU A 375 -2.95 -6.54 -0.14
N SER A 376 -2.77 -7.41 -1.13
CA SER A 376 -1.44 -7.64 -1.72
C SER A 376 -0.89 -6.40 -2.44
N LEU A 377 -1.76 -5.63 -3.10
CA LEU A 377 -1.38 -4.40 -3.77
C LEU A 377 -1.07 -3.30 -2.76
N THR A 378 -1.88 -3.15 -1.71
CA THR A 378 -1.63 -2.21 -0.61
C THR A 378 -0.29 -2.50 0.06
N ILE A 379 0.00 -3.76 0.40
CA ILE A 379 1.29 -4.14 0.99
C ILE A 379 2.43 -3.85 0.00
N ALA A 380 2.27 -4.19 -1.29
CA ALA A 380 3.30 -3.93 -2.28
C ALA A 380 3.58 -2.43 -2.48
N LEU A 381 2.54 -1.60 -2.56
CA LEU A 381 2.67 -0.15 -2.70
C LEU A 381 3.26 0.50 -1.45
N TYR A 382 2.80 0.10 -0.26
CA TYR A 382 3.34 0.59 1.00
C TYR A 382 4.83 0.25 1.16
N VAL A 383 5.19 -1.01 0.85
CA VAL A 383 6.61 -1.43 0.87
C VAL A 383 7.39 -0.73 -0.24
N ALA A 384 6.81 -0.43 -1.41
CA ALA A 384 7.50 0.28 -2.48
C ALA A 384 7.80 1.75 -2.11
N GLU A 385 6.91 2.39 -1.34
CA GLU A 385 7.12 3.74 -0.83
C GLU A 385 8.34 3.81 0.11
N LYS A 386 8.52 2.80 0.98
CA LYS A 386 9.65 2.74 1.93
C LYS A 386 10.90 2.09 1.35
N PHE A 387 10.74 1.07 0.52
CA PHE A 387 11.79 0.24 -0.08
C PHE A 387 11.49 -0.02 -1.56
N PHE A 388 11.82 0.94 -2.42
CA PHE A 388 11.51 0.89 -3.86
C PHE A 388 11.83 -0.44 -4.52
N MET A 389 13.04 -1.00 -4.30
CA MET A 389 13.42 -2.28 -4.90
C MET A 389 12.58 -3.46 -4.40
N ILE A 390 12.43 -3.60 -3.09
CA ILE A 390 11.71 -4.73 -2.47
C ILE A 390 10.22 -4.65 -2.83
N GLY A 391 9.63 -3.46 -2.74
CA GLY A 391 8.23 -3.25 -3.10
C GLY A 391 7.96 -3.47 -4.58
N THR A 392 8.87 -3.06 -5.48
CA THR A 392 8.75 -3.35 -6.92
C THR A 392 8.82 -4.85 -7.20
N LEU A 393 9.77 -5.57 -6.58
CA LEU A 393 9.86 -7.03 -6.72
C LEU A 393 8.61 -7.73 -6.18
N LEU A 394 8.07 -7.28 -5.04
CA LEU A 394 6.84 -7.80 -4.46
C LEU A 394 5.63 -7.52 -5.37
N ALA A 395 5.52 -6.31 -5.95
CA ALA A 395 4.47 -5.96 -6.90
C ALA A 395 4.52 -6.84 -8.15
N ILE A 396 5.71 -7.03 -8.74
CA ILE A 396 5.92 -7.93 -9.88
C ILE A 396 5.51 -9.36 -9.50
N TRP A 397 5.92 -9.85 -8.33
CA TRP A 397 5.53 -11.17 -7.83
C TRP A 397 4.00 -11.31 -7.68
N VAL A 398 3.32 -10.30 -7.14
CA VAL A 398 1.85 -10.26 -7.00
C VAL A 398 1.17 -10.31 -8.38
N ILE A 399 1.62 -9.52 -9.34
CA ILE A 399 1.09 -9.51 -10.72
C ILE A 399 1.30 -10.89 -11.37
N ILE A 400 2.51 -11.44 -11.28
CA ILE A 400 2.82 -12.75 -11.87
C ILE A 400 1.96 -13.84 -11.23
N SER A 401 1.88 -13.89 -9.90
CA SER A 401 1.20 -14.97 -9.16
C SER A 401 -0.33 -14.89 -9.21
N GLN A 402 -0.91 -13.69 -9.17
CA GLN A 402 -2.36 -13.50 -9.09
C GLN A 402 -3.03 -13.24 -10.43
N LEU A 403 -2.31 -12.70 -11.43
CA LEU A 403 -2.87 -12.40 -12.75
C LEU A 403 -2.27 -13.31 -13.84
N LEU A 404 -0.96 -13.30 -14.02
CA LEU A 404 -0.31 -13.96 -15.17
C LEU A 404 -0.39 -15.49 -15.09
N LEU A 405 -0.06 -16.10 -13.96
CA LEU A 405 -0.10 -17.55 -13.75
C LEU A 405 -1.52 -18.15 -13.93
N PRO A 406 -2.58 -17.60 -13.30
CA PRO A 406 -3.94 -18.05 -13.53
C PRO A 406 -4.39 -17.89 -14.99
N LEU A 407 -4.02 -16.79 -15.64
CA LEU A 407 -4.32 -16.55 -17.05
C LEU A 407 -3.63 -17.58 -17.95
N LEU A 408 -2.35 -17.86 -17.73
CA LEU A 408 -1.60 -18.89 -18.45
C LEU A 408 -2.19 -20.28 -18.23
N ARG A 409 -2.65 -20.61 -17.02
CA ARG A 409 -3.35 -21.88 -16.74
C ARG A 409 -4.69 -21.95 -17.48
N LEU A 410 -5.44 -20.86 -17.54
CA LEU A 410 -6.67 -20.78 -18.31
C LEU A 410 -6.41 -20.96 -19.80
N LEU A 411 -5.42 -20.24 -20.37
CA LEU A 411 -5.02 -20.40 -21.77
C LEU A 411 -4.60 -21.84 -22.05
N ARG A 412 -3.71 -22.43 -21.24
CA ARG A 412 -3.33 -23.84 -21.36
C ARG A 412 -4.53 -24.78 -21.27
N PHE A 413 -5.50 -24.52 -20.41
CA PHE A 413 -6.73 -25.30 -20.34
C PHE A 413 -7.55 -25.19 -21.63
N LEU A 414 -7.71 -23.98 -22.19
CA LEU A 414 -8.43 -23.75 -23.44
C LEU A 414 -7.76 -24.42 -24.65
N PHE A 415 -6.43 -24.46 -24.69
CA PHE A 415 -5.67 -25.08 -25.79
C PHE A 415 -5.46 -26.59 -25.64
N ALA A 416 -5.25 -27.11 -24.43
CA ALA A 416 -4.76 -28.48 -24.20
C ALA A 416 -5.73 -29.43 -23.50
N ALA A 417 -6.86 -28.96 -22.96
CA ALA A 417 -7.77 -29.87 -22.25
C ALA A 417 -8.60 -30.73 -23.20
N GLY A 418 -8.55 -32.06 -23.00
CA GLY A 418 -9.35 -33.04 -23.76
C GLY A 418 -10.85 -32.89 -23.58
N GLU A 419 -11.30 -32.32 -22.44
CA GLU A 419 -12.70 -32.03 -22.12
C GLU A 419 -13.39 -31.06 -23.11
N LEU A 420 -12.61 -30.37 -23.96
CA LEU A 420 -13.09 -29.42 -24.97
C LEU A 420 -13.19 -30.01 -26.39
N GLN A 421 -12.96 -31.32 -26.56
CA GLN A 421 -13.15 -31.98 -27.86
C GLN A 421 -14.57 -31.73 -28.39
N GLY A 422 -14.67 -31.08 -29.57
CA GLY A 422 -15.92 -30.69 -30.22
C GLY A 422 -16.35 -29.22 -30.03
N ARG A 423 -15.76 -28.45 -29.11
CA ARG A 423 -16.10 -27.01 -28.90
C ARG A 423 -14.89 -26.06 -28.89
N ARG A 424 -13.73 -26.51 -29.39
CA ARG A 424 -12.48 -25.73 -29.45
C ARG A 424 -12.65 -24.38 -30.14
N GLY A 425 -13.49 -24.29 -31.18
CA GLY A 425 -13.76 -23.04 -31.89
C GLY A 425 -14.36 -21.95 -31.00
N ARG A 426 -15.33 -22.29 -30.13
CA ARG A 426 -15.93 -21.34 -29.17
C ARG A 426 -14.94 -20.90 -28.10
N ALA A 427 -14.08 -21.81 -27.65
CA ALA A 427 -13.02 -21.52 -26.69
C ALA A 427 -11.94 -20.59 -27.28
N LEU A 428 -11.51 -20.84 -28.52
CA LEU A 428 -10.59 -19.98 -29.28
C LEU A 428 -11.19 -18.61 -29.57
N MET A 429 -12.47 -18.55 -29.93
CA MET A 429 -13.19 -17.29 -30.16
C MET A 429 -13.28 -16.44 -28.88
N LEU A 430 -13.61 -17.06 -27.74
CA LEU A 430 -13.63 -16.35 -26.46
C LEU A 430 -12.24 -15.90 -26.01
N ALA A 431 -11.22 -16.74 -26.19
CA ALA A 431 -9.83 -16.39 -25.86
C ALA A 431 -9.35 -15.21 -26.73
N SER A 432 -9.59 -15.27 -28.05
CA SER A 432 -9.24 -14.18 -28.96
C SER A 432 -10.04 -12.92 -28.67
N ALA A 433 -11.35 -13.00 -28.42
CA ALA A 433 -12.16 -11.83 -28.05
C ALA A 433 -11.67 -11.17 -26.75
N LEU A 434 -11.32 -11.95 -25.72
CA LEU A 434 -10.76 -11.43 -24.47
C LEU A 434 -9.38 -10.81 -24.67
N SER A 435 -8.50 -11.47 -25.43
CA SER A 435 -7.16 -10.96 -25.75
C SER A 435 -7.23 -9.69 -26.59
N SER A 436 -8.09 -9.65 -27.60
CA SER A 436 -8.34 -8.46 -28.43
C SER A 436 -8.99 -7.34 -27.63
N GLY A 437 -9.92 -7.64 -26.72
CA GLY A 437 -10.51 -6.64 -25.83
C GLY A 437 -9.49 -6.02 -24.88
N LEU A 438 -8.60 -6.83 -24.30
CA LEU A 438 -7.51 -6.33 -23.46
C LEU A 438 -6.48 -5.53 -24.28
N ALA A 439 -6.13 -6.00 -25.47
CA ALA A 439 -5.24 -5.28 -26.38
C ALA A 439 -5.85 -3.94 -26.80
N ALA A 440 -7.15 -3.90 -27.12
CA ALA A 440 -7.86 -2.67 -27.42
C ALA A 440 -7.87 -1.70 -26.23
N LEU A 441 -8.10 -2.20 -25.02
CA LEU A 441 -8.01 -1.37 -23.81
C LEU A 441 -6.62 -0.77 -23.61
N LEU A 442 -5.56 -1.55 -23.81
CA LEU A 442 -4.18 -1.12 -23.59
C LEU A 442 -3.62 -0.21 -24.71
N LEU A 443 -4.06 -0.43 -25.95
CA LEU A 443 -3.51 0.20 -27.16
C LEU A 443 -4.40 1.27 -27.77
N LEU A 444 -5.72 1.25 -27.55
CA LEU A 444 -6.68 2.12 -28.24
C LEU A 444 -7.43 3.08 -27.31
N VAL A 445 -7.51 2.80 -26.01
CA VAL A 445 -8.23 3.68 -25.06
C VAL A 445 -7.27 4.74 -24.51
N PRO A 446 -7.39 6.01 -24.93
CA PRO A 446 -6.58 7.09 -24.39
C PRO A 446 -7.08 7.45 -22.99
N LEU A 447 -6.18 7.49 -22.01
CA LEU A 447 -6.50 7.91 -20.66
C LEU A 447 -6.04 9.36 -20.44
N PRO A 448 -6.71 10.13 -19.54
CA PRO A 448 -6.27 11.48 -19.17
C PRO A 448 -4.85 11.46 -18.58
N SER A 449 -3.97 12.32 -19.10
CA SER A 449 -2.56 12.40 -18.70
C SER A 449 -2.27 13.77 -18.09
N ASN A 450 -1.70 13.79 -16.89
CA ASN A 450 -1.35 15.03 -16.20
C ASN A 450 -0.03 14.88 -15.44
N THR A 451 0.71 15.99 -15.33
CA THR A 451 1.85 16.12 -14.43
C THR A 451 1.45 17.07 -13.30
N LEU A 452 1.61 16.60 -12.07
CA LEU A 452 1.37 17.39 -10.86
C LEU A 452 2.69 17.88 -10.31
N ALA A 453 2.85 19.20 -10.22
CA ALA A 453 4.03 19.85 -9.67
C ALA A 453 3.65 20.73 -8.47
N GLU A 454 4.65 21.05 -7.64
CA GLU A 454 4.52 22.00 -6.54
C GLU A 454 5.25 23.29 -6.89
N GLY A 455 4.67 24.41 -6.48
CA GLY A 455 5.27 25.72 -6.65
C GLY A 455 5.16 26.55 -5.38
N VAL A 456 5.95 27.61 -5.34
CA VAL A 456 5.94 28.58 -4.25
C VAL A 456 5.57 29.96 -4.79
N VAL A 457 4.63 30.63 -4.13
CA VAL A 457 4.25 32.01 -4.47
C VAL A 457 5.43 32.93 -4.17
N ARG A 458 5.87 33.67 -5.20
CA ARG A 458 6.91 34.69 -5.11
C ARG A 458 6.31 36.03 -5.50
N MET A 459 6.72 37.06 -4.77
CA MET A 459 6.46 38.42 -5.21
C MET A 459 7.54 38.84 -6.21
N PRO A 460 7.16 39.54 -7.29
CA PRO A 460 8.14 40.17 -8.16
C PRO A 460 8.96 41.17 -7.34
N GLU A 461 10.24 41.37 -7.70
CA GLU A 461 11.10 42.33 -6.99
C GLU A 461 10.51 43.74 -6.96
N SER A 462 9.75 44.10 -8.00
CA SER A 462 9.02 45.37 -8.12
C SER A 462 7.87 45.53 -7.12
N ALA A 463 7.53 44.52 -6.32
CA ALA A 463 6.52 44.62 -5.27
C ALA A 463 7.15 44.77 -3.86
N ILE A 464 8.46 44.58 -3.72
CA ILE A 464 9.15 44.61 -2.42
C ILE A 464 9.68 46.02 -2.16
N ILE A 465 9.31 46.60 -1.01
CA ILE A 465 9.82 47.89 -0.57
C ILE A 465 11.10 47.66 0.24
N ARG A 466 12.22 48.22 -0.24
CA ARG A 466 13.53 48.14 0.41
C ARG A 466 14.09 49.52 0.70
N ALA A 467 14.85 49.64 1.78
CA ALA A 467 15.62 50.84 2.08
C ALA A 467 16.75 51.01 1.03
N ALA A 468 16.72 52.08 0.24
CA ALA A 468 17.73 52.35 -0.78
C ALA A 468 19.07 52.85 -0.18
N GLU A 469 19.00 53.55 0.95
CA GLU A 469 20.13 53.99 1.77
C GLU A 469 19.85 53.69 3.25
N ALA A 470 20.90 53.71 4.08
CA ALA A 470 20.76 53.54 5.52
C ALA A 470 20.33 54.88 6.18
N GLY A 471 19.53 54.80 7.24
CA GLY A 471 19.06 55.97 7.97
C GLY A 471 17.98 55.64 9.00
N GLU A 472 17.69 56.61 9.86
CA GLU A 472 16.63 56.51 10.86
C GLU A 472 15.27 56.89 10.27
N VAL A 473 14.22 56.11 10.55
CA VAL A 473 12.86 56.42 10.11
C VAL A 473 12.32 57.61 10.89
N VAL A 474 12.09 58.73 10.21
CA VAL A 474 11.53 59.95 10.80
C VAL A 474 10.01 59.92 10.76
N GLU A 475 9.46 59.58 9.59
CA GLU A 475 8.03 59.73 9.33
C GLU A 475 7.53 58.65 8.36
N LEU A 476 6.35 58.11 8.69
CA LEU A 476 5.54 57.27 7.81
C LEU A 476 4.55 58.19 7.06
N LEU A 477 4.77 58.39 5.76
CA LEU A 477 3.94 59.25 4.90
C LEU A 477 2.66 58.55 4.42
N ARG A 478 2.67 57.21 4.46
CA ARG A 478 1.53 56.32 4.17
C ARG A 478 1.35 55.29 5.28
N ARG A 479 0.11 54.88 5.49
CA ARG A 479 -0.26 53.87 6.48
C ARG A 479 -0.35 52.49 5.83
N ASP A 480 -0.22 51.47 6.67
CA ASP A 480 -0.53 50.09 6.30
C ASP A 480 -2.00 50.01 5.80
N GLY A 481 -2.21 49.40 4.64
CA GLY A 481 -3.49 49.31 3.93
C GLY A 481 -3.82 50.46 2.97
N ASP A 482 -2.96 51.49 2.83
CA ASP A 482 -3.20 52.58 1.88
C ASP A 482 -2.98 52.12 0.41
N GLU A 483 -3.84 52.55 -0.51
CA GLU A 483 -3.57 52.40 -1.96
C GLU A 483 -2.49 53.40 -2.41
N VAL A 484 -1.46 52.89 -3.09
CA VAL A 484 -0.28 53.64 -3.55
C VAL A 484 -0.02 53.43 -5.04
N LYS A 485 0.53 54.44 -5.70
CA LYS A 485 0.95 54.42 -7.11
C LYS A 485 2.49 54.44 -7.22
N PRO A 486 3.05 53.97 -8.35
CA PRO A 486 4.49 54.06 -8.57
C PRO A 486 5.00 55.49 -8.40
N GLY A 487 6.03 55.68 -7.55
CA GLY A 487 6.60 56.97 -7.22
C GLY A 487 5.99 57.67 -5.99
N ASP A 488 4.89 57.17 -5.43
CA ASP A 488 4.30 57.76 -4.22
C ASP A 488 5.25 57.61 -3.03
N PRO A 489 5.53 58.69 -2.26
CA PRO A 489 6.44 58.62 -1.12
C PRO A 489 5.77 57.89 0.05
N LEU A 490 6.49 56.92 0.63
CA LEU A 490 5.99 56.00 1.66
C LEU A 490 6.62 56.29 3.03
N ILE A 491 7.95 56.35 3.08
CA ILE A 491 8.73 56.46 4.32
C ILE A 491 9.84 57.49 4.08
N ARG A 492 10.02 58.39 5.05
CA ARG A 492 11.14 59.33 5.06
C ARG A 492 12.19 58.89 6.07
N LEU A 493 13.41 58.70 5.57
CA LEU A 493 14.60 58.44 6.37
C LEU A 493 15.37 59.73 6.60
N HIS A 494 16.14 59.78 7.68
CA HIS A 494 17.11 60.82 7.95
C HIS A 494 18.45 60.20 8.32
N GLU A 495 19.50 60.70 7.68
CA GLU A 495 20.89 60.32 7.96
C GLU A 495 21.71 61.60 8.14
N PRO A 496 21.99 62.00 9.40
CA PRO A 496 22.67 63.27 9.71
C PRO A 496 24.04 63.42 9.03
N LYS A 497 24.73 62.30 8.79
CA LYS A 497 26.04 62.31 8.15
C LYS A 497 25.96 62.76 6.70
N LEU A 498 25.00 62.23 5.92
CA LEU A 498 24.82 62.58 4.51
C LEU A 498 24.42 64.06 4.33
N THR A 499 23.57 64.57 5.22
CA THR A 499 23.19 66.00 5.18
C THR A 499 24.35 66.92 5.52
N SER A 500 25.22 66.51 6.46
CA SER A 500 26.40 67.28 6.84
C SER A 500 27.47 67.27 5.74
N GLU A 501 27.72 66.11 5.14
CA GLU A 501 28.63 65.97 3.99
C GLU A 501 28.18 66.83 2.80
N ALA A 502 26.87 66.87 2.52
CA ALA A 502 26.32 67.70 1.44
C ALA A 502 26.50 69.20 1.70
N ALA A 503 26.30 69.63 2.94
CA ALA A 503 26.53 71.03 3.32
C ALA A 503 28.01 71.44 3.18
N ILE A 504 28.94 70.55 3.53
CA ILE A 504 30.39 70.79 3.38
C ILE A 504 30.78 70.90 1.90
N LEU A 505 30.33 69.95 1.07
CA LEU A 505 30.62 69.97 -0.37
C LEU A 505 30.00 71.20 -1.05
N GLN A 506 28.78 71.58 -0.67
CA GLN A 506 28.13 72.78 -1.17
C GLN A 506 28.90 74.06 -0.79
N ALA A 507 29.39 74.15 0.45
CA ALA A 507 30.22 75.28 0.88
C ALA A 507 31.56 75.31 0.12
N ARG A 508 32.16 74.15 -0.15
CA ARG A 508 33.41 74.02 -0.92
C ARG A 508 33.23 74.42 -2.38
N ALA A 509 32.11 74.02 -3.00
CA ALA A 509 31.75 74.46 -4.35
C ALA A 509 31.60 75.99 -4.40
N GLN A 510 30.93 76.59 -3.41
CA GLN A 510 30.79 78.06 -3.30
C GLN A 510 32.15 78.76 -3.13
N GLU A 511 33.05 78.19 -2.33
CA GLU A 511 34.41 78.71 -2.16
C GLU A 511 35.20 78.68 -3.50
N LEU A 512 35.17 77.56 -4.21
CA LEU A 512 35.83 77.40 -5.51
C LEU A 512 35.25 78.36 -6.54
N HIS A 513 33.92 78.49 -6.63
CA HIS A 513 33.25 79.48 -7.48
C HIS A 513 33.75 80.90 -7.19
N ALA A 514 33.85 81.30 -5.92
CA ALA A 514 34.34 82.62 -5.54
C ALA A 514 35.84 82.82 -5.87
N ARG A 515 36.68 81.79 -5.74
CA ARG A 515 38.11 81.86 -6.09
C ARG A 515 38.33 81.95 -7.60
N ILE A 516 37.58 81.19 -8.39
CA ILE A 516 37.65 81.22 -9.86
C ILE A 516 37.33 82.64 -10.37
N GLU A 517 36.26 83.27 -9.86
CA GLU A 517 35.89 84.64 -10.26
C GLU A 517 36.97 85.68 -9.91
N ARG A 518 37.70 85.49 -8.80
CA ARG A 518 38.84 86.35 -8.43
C ARG A 518 40.06 86.14 -9.33
N GLU A 519 40.40 84.90 -9.62
CA GLU A 519 41.65 84.52 -10.32
C GLU A 519 41.56 84.62 -11.85
N ARG A 520 40.35 84.58 -12.42
CA ARG A 520 40.10 84.77 -13.86
C ARG A 520 40.68 86.06 -14.44
N MET A 521 40.93 87.05 -13.57
CA MET A 521 41.49 88.35 -13.90
C MET A 521 43.03 88.43 -13.73
N GLN A 522 43.66 87.44 -13.09
CA GLN A 522 45.09 87.45 -12.71
C GLN A 522 45.88 86.33 -13.40
N ASP A 523 45.40 85.08 -13.37
CA ASP A 523 46.08 83.93 -13.97
C ASP A 523 45.08 82.93 -14.57
N ARG A 524 45.20 82.67 -15.87
CA ARG A 524 44.31 81.74 -16.60
C ARG A 524 44.62 80.27 -16.33
N VAL A 525 45.85 79.94 -15.94
CA VAL A 525 46.25 78.55 -15.68
C VAL A 525 45.75 78.10 -14.31
N GLU A 526 45.89 78.93 -13.28
CA GLU A 526 45.32 78.65 -11.95
C GLU A 526 43.79 78.56 -11.99
N ALA A 527 43.12 79.46 -12.73
CA ALA A 527 41.67 79.40 -12.93
C ALA A 527 41.21 78.10 -13.63
N ALA A 528 41.99 77.56 -14.57
CA ALA A 528 41.67 76.29 -15.24
C ALA A 528 41.77 75.09 -14.29
N ILE A 529 42.78 75.07 -13.41
CA ILE A 529 42.94 74.03 -12.37
C ILE A 529 41.77 74.08 -11.37
N GLN A 530 41.36 75.28 -10.96
CA GLN A 530 40.21 75.43 -10.05
C GLN A 530 38.88 75.05 -10.70
N LEU A 531 38.70 75.30 -12.00
CA LEU A 531 37.53 74.83 -12.76
C LEU A 531 37.44 73.30 -12.78
N GLU A 532 38.57 72.60 -12.92
CA GLU A 532 38.61 71.14 -12.85
C GLU A 532 38.25 70.61 -11.45
N GLN A 533 38.77 71.24 -10.39
CA GLN A 533 38.40 70.92 -9.01
C GLN A 533 36.93 71.21 -8.69
N LEU A 534 36.37 72.29 -9.26
CA LEU A 534 34.97 72.62 -9.10
C LEU A 534 34.09 71.53 -9.74
N ALA A 535 34.43 71.09 -10.95
CA ALA A 535 33.72 70.02 -11.63
C ALA A 535 33.73 68.71 -10.81
N GLU A 536 34.88 68.35 -10.22
CA GLU A 536 34.99 67.18 -9.32
C GLU A 536 34.06 67.32 -8.10
N VAL A 537 34.06 68.48 -7.43
CA VAL A 537 33.21 68.73 -6.26
C VAL A 537 31.72 68.78 -6.62
N GLU A 538 31.37 69.31 -7.79
CA GLU A 538 29.99 69.33 -8.29
C GLU A 538 29.48 67.91 -8.62
N ASP A 539 30.32 67.06 -9.21
CA ASP A 539 30.01 65.64 -9.46
C ASP A 539 29.80 64.86 -8.15
N GLU A 540 30.66 65.09 -7.15
CA GLU A 540 30.50 64.52 -5.81
C GLU A 540 29.20 64.99 -5.13
N LEU A 541 28.87 66.28 -5.26
CA LEU A 541 27.64 66.86 -4.73
C LEU A 541 26.40 66.28 -5.41
N GLU A 542 26.44 66.07 -6.74
CA GLU A 542 25.34 65.43 -7.48
C GLU A 542 25.14 63.97 -7.07
N ALA A 543 26.23 63.21 -6.92
CA ALA A 543 26.18 61.85 -6.40
C ALA A 543 25.58 61.78 -5.00
N LEU A 544 25.95 62.73 -4.11
CA LEU A 544 25.42 62.79 -2.76
C LEU A 544 23.96 63.23 -2.72
N ASN A 545 23.54 64.18 -3.58
CA ASN A 545 22.15 64.59 -3.73
C ASN A 545 21.24 63.45 -4.19
N ARG A 546 21.73 62.57 -5.08
CA ARG A 546 20.99 61.34 -5.46
C ARG A 546 20.79 60.40 -4.27
N ARG A 547 21.77 60.29 -3.37
CA ARG A 547 21.65 59.49 -2.14
C ARG A 547 20.69 60.13 -1.14
N LEU A 548 20.71 61.47 -1.00
CA LEU A 548 19.73 62.19 -0.18
C LEU A 548 18.31 62.03 -0.71
N ALA A 549 18.11 62.06 -2.04
CA ALA A 549 16.80 61.79 -2.63
C ALA A 549 16.32 60.36 -2.33
N ALA A 550 17.24 59.39 -2.31
CA ALA A 550 16.96 57.99 -1.96
C ALA A 550 16.61 57.75 -0.48
N LEU A 551 16.75 58.75 0.40
CA LEU A 551 16.23 58.69 1.78
C LEU A 551 14.70 58.77 1.84
N THR A 552 14.03 59.21 0.76
CA THR A 552 12.58 59.10 0.65
C THR A 552 12.25 57.82 -0.14
N LEU A 553 11.74 56.81 0.55
CA LEU A 553 11.34 55.56 -0.08
C LEU A 553 10.01 55.74 -0.80
N THR A 554 9.97 55.41 -2.08
CA THR A 554 8.77 55.53 -2.92
C THR A 554 8.20 54.16 -3.27
N SER A 555 6.90 54.09 -3.56
CA SER A 555 6.27 52.86 -4.02
C SER A 555 6.82 52.44 -5.39
N PRO A 556 7.22 51.17 -5.57
CA PRO A 556 7.68 50.66 -6.86
C PRO A 556 6.52 50.29 -7.80
N ALA A 557 5.30 50.09 -7.28
CA ALA A 557 4.17 49.56 -8.03
C ALA A 557 2.83 50.21 -7.62
N LEU A 558 1.77 49.88 -8.36
CA LEU A 558 0.39 50.21 -8.02
C LEU A 558 -0.19 49.09 -7.15
N GLY A 559 -0.76 49.42 -5.99
CA GLY A 559 -1.46 48.45 -5.14
C GLY A 559 -1.66 48.94 -3.70
N GLU A 560 -2.11 48.04 -2.83
CA GLU A 560 -2.26 48.24 -1.39
C GLU A 560 -0.93 48.02 -0.67
N LEU A 561 -0.53 48.97 0.17
CA LEU A 561 0.71 48.92 0.94
C LEU A 561 0.56 48.00 2.17
N GLU A 562 1.42 46.98 2.29
CA GLU A 562 1.58 46.18 3.51
C GLU A 562 2.97 46.39 4.11
N LEU A 563 3.06 46.93 5.32
CA LEU A 563 4.30 47.17 6.05
C LEU A 563 4.58 46.06 7.06
N ILE A 564 5.85 45.68 7.18
CA ILE A 564 6.29 44.69 8.18
C ILE A 564 6.44 45.39 9.53
N ARG A 565 5.52 45.10 10.46
CA ARG A 565 5.50 45.67 11.82
C ARG A 565 5.52 47.21 11.80
N PRO A 566 4.50 47.87 11.24
CA PRO A 566 4.49 49.32 11.04
C PRO A 566 4.65 50.10 12.36
N ALA A 567 4.20 49.55 13.48
CA ALA A 567 4.33 50.18 14.80
C ALA A 567 5.77 50.30 15.30
N ASP A 568 6.68 49.44 14.83
CA ASP A 568 8.08 49.39 15.27
C ASP A 568 9.01 50.19 14.34
N LEU A 569 8.46 50.81 13.28
CA LEU A 569 9.26 51.52 12.28
C LEU A 569 9.70 52.92 12.73
N PRO A 570 8.86 53.79 13.31
CA PRO A 570 9.28 55.14 13.69
C PRO A 570 10.44 55.12 14.70
N GLY A 571 11.51 55.89 14.43
CA GLY A 571 12.71 55.94 15.26
C GLY A 571 13.66 54.74 15.13
N ARG A 572 13.38 53.79 14.22
CA ARG A 572 14.26 52.65 13.96
C ARG A 572 15.31 53.01 12.93
N TYR A 573 16.56 52.63 13.20
CA TYR A 573 17.64 52.69 12.20
C TYR A 573 17.53 51.52 11.22
N LEU A 574 17.53 51.82 9.92
CA LEU A 574 17.45 50.85 8.84
C LEU A 574 18.76 50.80 8.08
N GLU A 575 19.23 49.59 7.77
CA GLU A 575 20.37 49.38 6.89
C GLU A 575 19.94 49.36 5.42
N LYS A 576 20.86 49.73 4.52
CA LYS A 576 20.66 49.64 3.07
C LYS A 576 20.29 48.21 2.66
N GLY A 577 19.17 48.06 1.95
CA GLY A 577 18.64 46.78 1.47
C GLY A 577 17.60 46.12 2.39
N SER A 578 17.36 46.67 3.58
CA SER A 578 16.35 46.18 4.54
C SER A 578 14.96 46.14 3.92
N VAL A 579 14.25 45.02 4.06
CA VAL A 579 12.86 44.87 3.57
C VAL A 579 11.90 45.46 4.59
N LEU A 580 11.02 46.35 4.13
CA LEU A 580 10.11 47.11 4.99
C LEU A 580 8.64 46.77 4.77
N GLY A 581 8.32 46.24 3.58
CA GLY A 581 6.94 45.98 3.20
C GLY A 581 6.82 45.48 1.78
N LEU A 582 5.58 45.24 1.39
CA LEU A 582 5.16 44.75 0.09
C LEU A 582 4.02 45.65 -0.44
N VAL A 583 3.90 45.76 -1.75
CA VAL A 583 2.74 46.37 -2.39
C VAL A 583 1.93 45.27 -3.07
N HIS A 584 0.70 45.05 -2.58
CA HIS A 584 -0.24 44.05 -3.08
C HIS A 584 -1.15 44.66 -4.14
N GLY A 585 -1.04 44.19 -5.38
CA GLY A 585 -1.95 44.62 -6.43
C GLY A 585 -1.30 44.70 -7.81
N GLY A 586 -2.12 44.64 -8.85
CA GLY A 586 -1.70 44.77 -10.24
C GLY A 586 -1.51 43.45 -10.97
N GLY A 587 -2.10 42.33 -10.49
CA GLY A 587 -2.20 41.08 -11.24
C GLY A 587 -0.86 40.37 -11.56
N ASN A 588 0.21 40.69 -10.83
CA ASN A 588 1.58 40.27 -11.15
C ASN A 588 2.18 39.23 -10.19
N ALA A 589 1.36 38.56 -9.37
CA ALA A 589 1.86 37.46 -8.54
C ALA A 589 2.34 36.30 -9.42
N VAL A 590 3.59 35.88 -9.20
CA VAL A 590 4.21 34.78 -9.92
C VAL A 590 4.46 33.64 -8.95
N ALA A 591 4.26 32.41 -9.38
CA ALA A 591 4.73 31.26 -8.62
C ALA A 591 5.81 30.53 -9.39
N SER A 592 6.89 30.21 -8.69
CA SER A 592 7.96 29.36 -9.22
C SER A 592 7.61 27.91 -8.92
N VAL A 593 7.34 27.16 -10.00
CA VAL A 593 6.95 25.76 -9.99
C VAL A 593 8.17 24.91 -10.34
N VAL A 594 8.42 23.87 -9.55
CA VAL A 594 9.54 22.97 -9.78
C VAL A 594 9.07 21.63 -10.32
N ILE A 595 9.74 21.15 -11.38
CA ILE A 595 9.41 19.91 -12.06
C ILE A 595 10.68 19.05 -12.14
N PRO A 596 10.64 17.79 -11.69
CA PRO A 596 11.77 16.87 -11.85
C PRO A 596 12.14 16.68 -13.33
N GLN A 597 13.43 16.42 -13.61
CA GLN A 597 13.92 16.19 -14.98
C GLN A 597 13.12 15.12 -15.75
N ALA A 598 12.63 14.07 -15.07
CA ALA A 598 11.86 13.00 -15.69
C ALA A 598 10.57 13.50 -16.39
N ASP A 599 9.94 14.53 -15.84
CA ASP A 599 8.67 15.08 -16.33
C ASP A 599 8.84 16.37 -17.14
N ALA A 600 9.98 17.06 -16.99
CA ALA A 600 10.28 18.31 -17.67
C ALA A 600 10.15 18.22 -19.20
N GLY A 601 10.56 17.09 -19.79
CA GLY A 601 10.43 16.86 -21.23
C GLY A 601 8.97 16.84 -21.70
N LEU A 602 8.08 16.18 -20.95
CA LEU A 602 6.65 16.08 -21.28
C LEU A 602 5.95 17.43 -21.12
N VAL A 603 6.24 18.12 -20.01
CA VAL A 603 5.69 19.45 -19.73
C VAL A 603 6.09 20.44 -20.83
N ARG A 604 7.34 20.38 -21.29
CA ARG A 604 7.81 21.26 -22.36
C ARG A 604 7.19 20.94 -23.73
N SER A 605 7.00 19.66 -24.05
CA SER A 605 6.54 19.25 -25.39
C SER A 605 5.02 19.22 -25.56
N ASP A 606 4.27 18.97 -24.49
CA ASP A 606 2.84 18.63 -24.59
C ASP A 606 2.01 19.17 -23.41
N THR A 607 2.06 20.47 -23.16
CA THR A 607 1.13 21.11 -22.20
C THR A 607 -0.01 21.80 -22.95
N ARG A 608 -1.26 21.35 -22.71
CA ARG A 608 -2.48 21.91 -23.31
C ARG A 608 -3.14 22.95 -22.43
N ALA A 609 -3.15 22.72 -21.13
CA ALA A 609 -3.71 23.63 -20.14
C ALA A 609 -2.90 23.57 -18.84
N LEU A 610 -2.86 24.69 -18.13
CA LEU A 610 -2.30 24.75 -16.79
C LEU A 610 -3.40 25.20 -15.83
N SER A 611 -3.51 24.50 -14.72
CA SER A 611 -4.35 24.92 -13.60
C SER A 611 -3.56 24.87 -12.30
N ALA A 612 -3.87 25.78 -11.39
CA ALA A 612 -3.28 25.82 -10.06
C ALA A 612 -4.37 25.76 -9.00
N ARG A 613 -4.02 25.24 -7.84
CA ARG A 613 -4.87 25.20 -6.64
C ARG A 613 -4.07 25.46 -5.38
N PHE A 614 -4.73 26.05 -4.39
CA PHE A 614 -4.15 26.27 -3.07
C PHE A 614 -4.45 25.05 -2.16
N PRO A 615 -3.47 24.51 -1.41
CA PRO A 615 -3.70 23.35 -0.54
C PRO A 615 -4.82 23.54 0.50
N GLY A 616 -5.07 24.77 0.94
CA GLY A 616 -6.15 25.11 1.88
C GLY A 616 -7.54 25.30 1.24
N GLN A 617 -7.64 25.31 -0.09
CA GLN A 617 -8.90 25.46 -0.82
C GLN A 617 -8.95 24.44 -1.98
N PRO A 618 -9.22 23.15 -1.68
CA PRO A 618 -9.15 22.09 -2.69
C PRO A 618 -10.23 22.21 -3.79
N GLU A 619 -11.29 22.99 -3.57
CA GLU A 619 -12.39 23.17 -4.52
C GLU A 619 -12.18 24.35 -5.51
N SER A 620 -11.24 25.25 -5.25
CA SER A 620 -10.90 26.35 -6.17
C SER A 620 -9.74 25.95 -7.08
N GLU A 621 -10.07 25.59 -8.32
CA GLU A 621 -9.09 25.36 -9.38
C GLU A 621 -9.17 26.48 -10.42
N SER A 622 -8.07 27.21 -10.58
CA SER A 622 -8.00 28.35 -11.49
C SER A 622 -7.01 28.08 -12.62
N ARG A 623 -7.37 28.51 -13.83
CA ARG A 623 -6.46 28.47 -14.98
C ARG A 623 -5.35 29.48 -14.78
N VAL A 624 -4.11 29.04 -15.02
CA VAL A 624 -2.90 29.86 -14.91
C VAL A 624 -2.17 29.92 -16.23
N GLN A 625 -1.34 30.94 -16.40
CA GLN A 625 -0.55 31.13 -17.62
C GLN A 625 0.93 30.95 -17.31
N LEU A 626 1.65 30.28 -18.21
CA LEU A 626 3.10 30.18 -18.14
C LEU A 626 3.73 31.52 -18.53
N VAL A 627 4.62 32.04 -17.68
CA VAL A 627 5.31 33.32 -17.85
C VAL A 627 6.72 33.12 -18.41
N ALA A 628 7.48 32.18 -17.83
CA ALA A 628 8.85 31.91 -18.24
C ALA A 628 9.25 30.46 -17.97
N ASP A 629 10.08 29.90 -18.85
CA ASP A 629 10.78 28.64 -18.65
C ASP A 629 12.27 28.90 -18.38
N VAL A 630 12.82 28.31 -17.31
CA VAL A 630 14.27 28.31 -17.09
C VAL A 630 14.85 27.07 -17.80
N PRO A 631 15.62 27.23 -18.89
CA PRO A 631 15.96 26.12 -19.78
C PRO A 631 17.01 25.16 -19.22
N SER A 632 17.66 25.48 -18.10
CA SER A 632 18.70 24.67 -17.46
C SER A 632 18.19 23.97 -16.20
N GLY A 633 18.44 22.67 -16.10
CA GLY A 633 18.23 21.92 -14.87
C GLY A 633 19.18 22.42 -13.76
N SER A 634 18.63 22.67 -12.57
CA SER A 634 19.38 23.10 -11.39
C SER A 634 19.17 22.09 -10.26
N TYR A 635 20.12 22.00 -9.32
CA TYR A 635 19.93 21.28 -8.07
C TYR A 635 19.39 22.18 -6.95
N LEU A 636 19.34 23.50 -7.17
CA LEU A 636 18.91 24.46 -6.16
C LEU A 636 17.40 24.73 -6.28
N LEU A 637 16.67 24.52 -5.18
CA LEU A 637 15.25 24.86 -5.06
C LEU A 637 15.06 26.37 -4.84
N PRO A 638 13.99 26.97 -5.40
CA PRO A 638 13.66 28.38 -5.17
C PRO A 638 13.18 28.67 -3.74
N SER A 639 12.75 27.63 -3.01
CA SER A 639 12.37 27.71 -1.61
C SER A 639 12.52 26.35 -0.93
N PRO A 640 12.99 26.31 0.34
CA PRO A 640 13.06 25.06 1.11
C PRO A 640 11.69 24.43 1.34
N ALA A 641 10.59 25.19 1.24
CA ALA A 641 9.22 24.71 1.38
C ALA A 641 8.83 23.62 0.35
N LEU A 642 9.55 23.53 -0.77
CA LEU A 642 9.35 22.53 -1.82
C LEU A 642 10.13 21.23 -1.54
N GLY A 643 11.09 21.26 -0.61
CA GLY A 643 11.91 20.13 -0.21
C GLY A 643 11.24 19.20 0.79
N SER A 644 11.64 17.93 0.79
CA SER A 644 11.09 16.88 1.66
C SER A 644 11.28 17.13 3.15
N LEU A 645 12.31 17.90 3.54
CA LEU A 645 12.53 18.29 4.93
C LEU A 645 11.46 19.26 5.46
N ALA A 646 10.88 20.09 4.59
CA ALA A 646 9.78 21.02 4.92
C ALA A 646 8.40 20.47 4.54
N GLY A 647 8.31 19.16 4.22
CA GLY A 647 7.07 18.49 3.82
C GLY A 647 6.66 18.71 2.36
N GLY A 648 7.55 19.16 1.49
CA GLY A 648 7.37 19.19 0.02
C GLY A 648 7.73 17.85 -0.65
N ARG A 649 7.47 17.72 -1.95
CA ARG A 649 7.67 16.47 -2.69
C ARG A 649 9.09 16.23 -3.22
N ILE A 650 9.92 17.28 -3.33
CA ILE A 650 11.26 17.14 -3.90
C ILE A 650 12.22 16.60 -2.85
N ARG A 651 12.94 15.51 -3.17
CA ARG A 651 13.92 14.92 -2.25
C ARG A 651 15.15 15.81 -2.20
N VAL A 652 15.53 16.22 -0.99
CA VAL A 652 16.68 17.10 -0.74
C VAL A 652 17.81 16.36 -0.02
N ASP A 653 19.05 16.81 -0.21
CA ASP A 653 20.22 16.27 0.50
C ASP A 653 20.11 16.58 2.00
N THR A 654 20.13 15.54 2.83
CA THR A 654 20.01 15.67 4.29
C THR A 654 21.25 16.30 4.94
N ARG A 655 22.34 16.51 4.19
CA ARG A 655 23.54 17.22 4.65
C ARG A 655 23.42 18.75 4.53
N ASP A 656 22.43 19.23 3.78
CA ASP A 656 22.15 20.66 3.62
C ASP A 656 21.16 21.11 4.72
N GLU A 657 21.66 21.85 5.70
CA GLU A 657 20.84 22.38 6.81
C GLU A 657 19.75 23.34 6.34
N GLN A 658 19.93 23.99 5.18
CA GLN A 658 18.93 24.90 4.62
C GLN A 658 17.85 24.15 3.83
N GLY A 659 18.08 22.88 3.47
CA GLY A 659 17.11 22.03 2.77
C GLY A 659 16.73 22.52 1.36
N VAL A 660 17.64 23.21 0.67
CA VAL A 660 17.40 23.79 -0.66
C VAL A 660 18.04 22.98 -1.79
N THR A 661 18.98 22.08 -1.47
CA THR A 661 19.67 21.26 -2.46
C THR A 661 18.91 19.98 -2.76
N ALA A 662 18.35 19.85 -3.96
CA ALA A 662 17.68 18.65 -4.45
C ALA A 662 18.69 17.53 -4.79
N LEU A 663 18.27 16.27 -4.65
CA LEU A 663 19.07 15.09 -5.03
C LEU A 663 19.07 14.82 -6.54
N GLU A 664 18.08 15.36 -7.26
CA GLU A 664 17.90 15.21 -8.69
C GLU A 664 17.76 16.60 -9.32
N PRO A 665 18.21 16.79 -10.57
CA PRO A 665 18.06 18.07 -11.25
C PRO A 665 16.58 18.38 -11.50
N ILE A 666 16.22 19.62 -11.21
CA ILE A 666 14.87 20.18 -11.36
C ILE A 666 14.86 21.31 -12.38
N PHE A 667 13.72 21.47 -13.04
CA PHE A 667 13.43 22.58 -13.95
C PHE A 667 12.43 23.52 -13.29
N GLN A 668 12.70 24.81 -13.37
CA GLN A 668 11.84 25.85 -12.83
C GLN A 668 10.98 26.46 -13.95
N TYR A 669 9.68 26.58 -13.67
CA TYR A 669 8.71 27.26 -14.52
C TYR A 669 8.01 28.32 -13.69
N ASP A 670 7.95 29.54 -14.21
CA ASP A 670 7.25 30.63 -13.55
C ASP A 670 5.84 30.78 -14.15
N ILE A 671 4.82 30.76 -13.30
CA ILE A 671 3.41 30.89 -13.70
C ILE A 671 2.79 32.15 -13.11
N ARG A 672 1.88 32.80 -13.84
CA ARG A 672 1.10 33.94 -13.36
C ARG A 672 -0.16 33.45 -12.65
N LEU A 673 -0.36 33.94 -11.43
CA LEU A 673 -1.53 33.63 -10.63
C LEU A 673 -2.62 34.71 -10.79
N PRO A 674 -3.89 34.34 -11.04
CA PRO A 674 -4.99 35.29 -11.06
C PRO A 674 -5.27 35.87 -9.67
N GLU A 675 -5.46 37.20 -9.62
CA GLU A 675 -5.53 38.02 -8.40
C GLU A 675 -6.74 37.71 -7.50
N LYS A 676 -7.85 37.22 -8.08
CA LYS A 676 -9.10 36.95 -7.32
C LYS A 676 -9.13 35.62 -6.59
N ASP A 677 -8.27 34.67 -6.98
CA ASP A 677 -8.44 33.27 -6.60
C ASP A 677 -7.34 32.75 -5.66
N PHE A 678 -6.25 33.49 -5.49
CA PHE A 678 -5.11 33.06 -4.68
C PHE A 678 -4.79 34.07 -3.57
N PRO A 679 -4.66 33.62 -2.31
CA PRO A 679 -4.08 34.45 -1.27
C PRO A 679 -2.63 34.75 -1.64
N HIS A 680 -2.30 36.03 -1.79
CA HIS A 680 -0.98 36.55 -2.16
C HIS A 680 0.02 36.46 -1.00
N ILE A 681 0.12 35.30 -0.35
CA ILE A 681 1.02 35.07 0.79
C ILE A 681 2.39 34.63 0.23
N PRO A 682 3.46 35.42 0.40
CA PRO A 682 4.80 35.02 -0.03
C PRO A 682 5.23 33.71 0.64
N GLY A 683 5.85 32.81 -0.13
CA GLY A 683 6.30 31.52 0.41
C GLY A 683 5.20 30.46 0.54
N ALA A 684 3.94 30.80 0.23
CA ALA A 684 2.87 29.83 0.25
C ALA A 684 3.04 28.78 -0.86
N ARG A 685 2.72 27.52 -0.53
CA ARG A 685 2.79 26.41 -1.48
C ARG A 685 1.53 26.34 -2.32
N ILE A 686 1.70 26.10 -3.61
CA ILE A 686 0.62 25.83 -4.56
C ILE A 686 0.86 24.51 -5.26
N GLN A 687 -0.22 23.88 -5.72
CA GLN A 687 -0.14 22.71 -6.58
C GLN A 687 -0.56 23.09 -7.99
N VAL A 688 0.23 22.70 -8.96
CA VAL A 688 0.04 23.04 -10.37
C VAL A 688 -0.12 21.76 -11.17
N ARG A 689 -1.19 21.71 -11.96
CA ARG A 689 -1.50 20.60 -12.86
C ARG A 689 -1.25 21.02 -14.29
N PHE A 690 -0.32 20.33 -14.93
CA PHE A 690 -0.07 20.39 -16.36
C PHE A 690 -0.94 19.33 -17.03
N GLU A 691 -1.88 19.74 -17.86
CA GLU A 691 -2.74 18.83 -18.62
C GLU A 691 -2.09 18.51 -19.97
N HIS A 692 -1.89 17.22 -20.23
CA HIS A 692 -1.25 16.71 -21.44
C HIS A 692 -2.27 16.10 -22.41
N SER A 693 -1.82 15.78 -23.62
CA SER A 693 -2.63 15.00 -24.55
C SER A 693 -2.99 13.63 -23.94
N PRO A 694 -4.24 13.17 -24.08
CA PRO A 694 -4.62 11.83 -23.65
C PRO A 694 -3.73 10.76 -24.29
N GLU A 695 -3.07 9.95 -23.46
CA GLU A 695 -2.14 8.90 -23.89
C GLU A 695 -2.66 7.51 -23.47
N THR A 696 -2.42 6.52 -24.33
CA THR A 696 -2.70 5.10 -24.05
C THR A 696 -1.75 4.56 -22.97
N LEU A 697 -2.11 3.49 -22.27
CA LEU A 697 -1.22 2.87 -21.28
C LEU A 697 0.08 2.35 -21.91
N ALA A 698 0.00 1.80 -23.13
CA ALA A 698 1.18 1.32 -23.85
C ALA A 698 2.18 2.44 -24.18
N SER A 699 1.70 3.60 -24.66
CA SER A 699 2.57 4.75 -24.94
C SER A 699 3.21 5.31 -23.67
N ARG A 700 2.47 5.37 -22.55
CA ARG A 700 3.01 5.76 -21.24
C ARG A 700 4.12 4.84 -20.78
N TRP A 701 3.89 3.52 -20.81
CA TRP A 701 4.89 2.53 -20.41
C TRP A 701 6.13 2.57 -21.30
N TYR A 702 5.96 2.72 -22.62
CA TYR A 702 7.08 2.87 -23.55
C TYR A 702 7.91 4.12 -23.23
N ARG A 703 7.26 5.26 -22.97
CA ARG A 703 7.92 6.51 -22.59
C ARG A 703 8.70 6.36 -21.28
N SER A 704 8.06 5.84 -20.23
CA SER A 704 8.74 5.61 -18.94
C SER A 704 9.90 4.63 -19.05
N LEU A 705 9.76 3.54 -19.82
CA LEU A 705 10.83 2.58 -20.05
C LEU A 705 12.00 3.22 -20.80
N ARG A 706 11.72 4.01 -21.85
CA ARG A 706 12.73 4.76 -22.60
C ARG A 706 13.46 5.76 -21.72
N GLN A 707 12.75 6.52 -20.87
CA GLN A 707 13.35 7.46 -19.94
C GLN A 707 14.25 6.76 -18.92
N LEU A 708 13.82 5.62 -18.37
CA LEU A 708 14.62 4.83 -17.42
C LEU A 708 15.89 4.26 -18.07
N LEU A 709 15.78 3.75 -19.31
CA LEU A 709 16.93 3.29 -20.07
C LEU A 709 17.92 4.42 -20.37
N LEU A 710 17.43 5.58 -20.82
CA LEU A 710 18.29 6.75 -21.06
C LEU A 710 18.97 7.26 -19.80
N ALA A 711 18.27 7.27 -18.65
CA ALA A 711 18.84 7.68 -17.37
C ALA A 711 19.95 6.73 -16.86
N ARG A 712 19.86 5.42 -17.17
CA ARG A 712 20.87 4.43 -16.76
C ARG A 712 22.01 4.24 -17.76
N LEU A 713 21.79 4.53 -19.04
CA LEU A 713 22.79 4.36 -20.10
C LEU A 713 23.49 5.67 -20.47
N GLY A 714 22.91 6.81 -20.10
CA GLY A 714 23.46 8.16 -20.33
C GLY A 714 24.19 8.75 -19.13
N SER A 715 24.41 7.96 -18.07
CA SER A 715 25.26 8.30 -16.90
C SER A 715 26.67 7.76 -17.08
#